data_AF-A0A8C0ZUN2-F1
#
_entry.id   AF-A0A8C0ZUN2-F1
#
_cell.length_a   1.000
_cell.length_b   1.000
_cell.length_c   1.000
_cell.angle_alpha   90.00
_cell.angle_beta   90.00
_cell.angle_gamma   90.00
#
_symmetry.space_group_name_H-M   'P 1'
#
loop_
_entity.id
_entity.type
_entity.pdbx_description
1 polymer ?
#
loop_
_entity_poly.entity_id
_entity_poly.type
_entity_poly.pdbx_seq_one_letter_code
_entity_poly.pdbx_strand_id
1 'polypeptide(L)'
;MEGSRTWIAEAWGPSGGWPDPQETRGGRSLASVLNELPSAATLRYRGPGVVPWGTLEEEEDGGRSLQSFAGAAPVELQDPHPSRELPWPMQARRAHSQAKDQVADSSESKASHWALKVSKSKEKMKEGLQTLQPWAWTLKRIGGQFGAGTESYFSLLRFLLFLNMMASVLEVCMTLLPTWLEGAPLESPRPNISSSCGSYSTHTQGLVSFPSQLFNLLSGEGYLEWSPLFYGFYPPRSNVAVTYLCSVFAIGLICLLLILHRSVSGLKQTLLAESGALTSYSHRVFSAWDFGLCGKENVRLRQRIILYELQVELEEALVWRQAATQTMGQRAKVWLVRLLLNLLVLALLGAAFYGIYWATGYTVDLQEMTLVQQTPLLKLVVDYLPSIFISVVNFVLPFVFNFIAPLEGLTRSRQVVFILLRTVFLRLASLLVLLFSLWNQITCGGDREAEACKTCGYNYKELPCWETRLGQEMYKLLVFDLLTGLAVMLFIQFPRKIFCGLCPGALCRLAGNQEFQVPDEVLRLIYSQTVVWVGSFFCPLLPLLNTVKFLLLFYLKKLTLFSTCSPASRTFRASTANFFFPVVLLLGLVLSAIPVLYSIFVIPPSKVCGPFQGKSSIWTAQNFLFFLGTQAFAIPLLLISSILMAYTVALANSYGRLISELKRQIETEARNKVFLAQRAVALSSTNGLFDHVGSR
;
A
#
# COMPACT_ATOMS: atom_id res chain seq x y z
N MET A 1 -40.41 -28.52 -11.66
CA MET A 1 -41.01 -27.76 -12.78
C MET A 1 -40.28 -26.43 -12.88
N GLU A 2 -40.15 -25.89 -14.09
CA GLU A 2 -39.05 -25.02 -14.60
C GLU A 2 -37.67 -25.72 -14.66
N GLY A 3 -36.98 -25.90 -15.79
CA GLY A 3 -37.17 -25.37 -17.14
C GLY A 3 -35.83 -24.93 -17.75
N SER A 4 -34.88 -25.86 -17.88
CA SER A 4 -33.57 -25.66 -18.52
C SER A 4 -33.75 -25.26 -20.00
N ARG A 5 -33.34 -24.04 -20.38
CA ARG A 5 -33.23 -23.63 -21.79
C ARG A 5 -31.79 -23.74 -22.25
N THR A 6 -31.47 -24.89 -22.82
CA THR A 6 -30.31 -25.10 -23.70
C THR A 6 -30.60 -24.41 -25.04
N TRP A 7 -29.81 -23.39 -25.39
CA TRP A 7 -29.81 -22.84 -26.75
C TRP A 7 -29.05 -23.80 -27.67
N ILE A 8 -29.79 -24.56 -28.48
CA ILE A 8 -29.28 -25.30 -29.63
C ILE A 8 -29.39 -24.34 -30.83
N ALA A 9 -28.28 -24.15 -31.54
CA ALA A 9 -28.24 -23.41 -32.79
C ALA A 9 -28.91 -24.25 -33.89
N GLU A 10 -30.06 -23.80 -34.37
CA GLU A 10 -30.73 -24.39 -35.55
C GLU A 10 -29.96 -24.04 -36.83
N ALA A 11 -29.67 -25.08 -37.61
CA ALA A 11 -29.13 -25.01 -38.95
C ALA A 11 -30.20 -24.48 -39.91
N TRP A 12 -29.89 -23.39 -40.61
CA TRP A 12 -30.71 -22.91 -41.72
C TRP A 12 -30.34 -23.68 -42.98
N GLY A 13 -31.28 -24.50 -43.47
CA GLY A 13 -31.28 -25.05 -44.83
C GLY A 13 -31.76 -24.02 -45.86
N PRO A 14 -31.51 -24.27 -47.16
CA PRO A 14 -31.50 -23.23 -48.18
C PRO A 14 -32.90 -22.95 -48.72
N SER A 15 -33.38 -21.71 -48.62
CA SER A 15 -34.61 -21.26 -49.27
C SER A 15 -34.32 -20.12 -50.25
N GLY A 16 -34.50 -20.43 -51.54
CA GLY A 16 -35.18 -19.56 -52.50
C GLY A 16 -34.57 -18.19 -52.82
N GLY A 17 -33.85 -18.17 -53.95
CA GLY A 17 -33.67 -17.06 -54.89
C GLY A 17 -34.05 -15.65 -54.43
N TRP A 18 -33.07 -14.93 -53.93
CA TRP A 18 -33.03 -13.48 -54.01
C TRP A 18 -32.42 -13.10 -55.36
N PRO A 19 -32.91 -12.07 -56.08
CA PRO A 19 -32.29 -11.63 -57.32
C PRO A 19 -30.83 -11.24 -57.04
N ASP A 20 -29.92 -11.69 -57.90
CA ASP A 20 -28.52 -11.30 -57.86
C ASP A 20 -28.41 -9.78 -57.67
N PRO A 21 -27.59 -9.29 -56.72
CA PRO A 21 -27.28 -7.89 -56.66
C PRO A 21 -26.55 -7.55 -57.95
N GLN A 22 -27.28 -6.90 -58.84
CA GLN A 22 -26.79 -6.29 -60.06
C GLN A 22 -25.46 -5.61 -59.76
N GLU A 23 -24.38 -6.14 -60.37
CA GLU A 23 -23.00 -5.67 -60.17
C GLU A 23 -22.95 -4.14 -60.30
N THR A 24 -22.90 -3.45 -59.17
CA THR A 24 -22.41 -2.08 -59.12
C THR A 24 -20.90 -2.16 -59.11
N ARG A 25 -20.33 -2.25 -60.32
CA ARG A 25 -18.91 -2.07 -60.57
C ARG A 25 -18.43 -0.75 -59.96
N GLY A 26 -17.37 -0.85 -59.15
CA GLY A 26 -16.29 0.13 -59.15
C GLY A 26 -16.32 1.26 -58.12
N GLY A 27 -16.44 0.95 -56.82
CA GLY A 27 -16.04 1.88 -55.75
C GLY A 27 -15.20 1.15 -54.70
N ARG A 28 -13.95 1.59 -54.44
CA ARG A 28 -13.12 1.04 -53.36
C ARG A 28 -13.84 1.22 -52.03
N SER A 29 -14.14 0.13 -51.33
CA SER A 29 -14.76 0.21 -50.00
C SER A 29 -13.80 0.87 -49.01
N LEU A 30 -14.33 1.62 -48.04
CA LEU A 30 -13.56 2.29 -46.99
C LEU A 30 -12.65 1.31 -46.22
N ALA A 31 -13.04 0.04 -46.10
CA ALA A 31 -12.24 -1.02 -45.53
C ALA A 31 -10.99 -1.37 -46.38
N SER A 32 -11.07 -1.29 -47.71
CA SER A 32 -9.92 -1.55 -48.60
C SER A 32 -8.89 -0.42 -48.55
N VAL A 33 -9.34 0.83 -48.49
CA VAL A 33 -8.46 2.03 -48.41
C VAL A 33 -7.77 2.12 -47.05
N LEU A 34 -8.46 1.76 -45.97
CA LEU A 34 -7.87 1.69 -44.62
C LEU A 34 -6.73 0.65 -44.52
N ASN A 35 -6.80 -0.44 -45.29
CA ASN A 35 -5.75 -1.46 -45.35
C ASN A 35 -4.51 -1.04 -46.17
N GLU A 36 -4.62 -0.04 -47.06
CA GLU A 36 -3.51 0.46 -47.88
C GLU A 36 -2.75 1.65 -47.26
N LEU A 37 -3.23 2.21 -46.13
CA LEU A 37 -2.54 3.32 -45.45
C LEU A 37 -1.16 2.88 -44.93
N PRO A 38 -0.13 3.75 -44.98
CA PRO A 38 1.24 3.41 -44.57
C PRO A 38 1.34 2.97 -43.10
N SER A 39 0.36 3.29 -42.24
CA SER A 39 0.24 2.77 -40.87
C SER A 39 -0.07 1.27 -40.78
N ALA A 40 -0.66 0.66 -41.82
CA ALA A 40 -0.87 -0.78 -41.92
C ALA A 40 0.31 -1.48 -42.63
N ALA A 41 0.96 -0.79 -43.58
CA ALA A 41 2.13 -1.29 -44.30
C ALA A 41 3.45 -1.23 -43.49
N THR A 42 3.55 -0.38 -42.46
CA THR A 42 4.72 -0.31 -41.56
C THR A 42 4.94 -1.56 -40.73
N LEU A 43 3.95 -2.46 -40.63
CA LEU A 43 4.15 -3.78 -40.01
C LEU A 43 4.83 -4.80 -40.92
N ARG A 44 4.98 -4.53 -42.24
CA ARG A 44 5.46 -5.55 -43.18
C ARG A 44 6.82 -5.30 -43.85
N TYR A 45 7.41 -4.11 -43.86
CA TYR A 45 8.77 -3.98 -44.41
C TYR A 45 9.51 -2.74 -43.90
N ARG A 46 10.68 -2.94 -43.27
CA ARG A 46 11.73 -1.92 -43.16
C ARG A 46 13.07 -2.56 -43.56
N GLY A 47 13.48 -2.31 -44.81
CA GLY A 47 14.87 -2.50 -45.24
C GLY A 47 15.76 -1.35 -44.73
N PRO A 48 17.09 -1.53 -44.72
CA PRO A 48 18.02 -0.54 -44.20
C PRO A 48 18.20 0.61 -45.19
N GLY A 49 17.97 1.86 -44.76
CA GLY A 49 18.38 3.06 -45.54
C GLY A 49 17.45 4.28 -45.52
N VAL A 50 16.27 4.24 -44.90
CA VAL A 50 15.34 5.40 -44.92
C VAL A 50 15.47 6.26 -43.66
N VAL A 51 15.79 7.54 -43.85
CA VAL A 51 15.94 8.56 -42.79
C VAL A 51 14.56 8.94 -42.22
N PRO A 52 14.42 9.19 -40.90
CA PRO A 52 13.14 9.57 -40.30
C PRO A 52 12.71 10.98 -40.71
N TRP A 53 11.40 11.18 -40.89
CA TRP A 53 10.77 12.49 -41.07
C TRP A 53 11.11 13.44 -39.91
N GLY A 54 11.64 14.63 -40.23
CA GLY A 54 11.93 15.68 -39.25
C GLY A 54 13.22 16.49 -39.46
N THR A 55 13.96 16.30 -40.55
CA THR A 55 15.08 17.19 -40.91
C THR A 55 14.57 18.34 -41.77
N LEU A 56 14.56 19.54 -41.21
CA LEU A 56 14.35 20.79 -41.91
C LEU A 56 15.54 20.98 -42.87
N GLU A 57 15.28 21.03 -44.18
CA GLU A 57 16.26 21.53 -45.15
C GLU A 57 16.36 23.05 -44.96
N GLU A 58 17.56 23.55 -44.65
CA GLU A 58 17.84 24.99 -44.62
C GLU A 58 17.99 25.47 -46.07
N GLU A 59 17.00 26.21 -46.58
CA GLU A 59 17.16 27.05 -47.76
C GLU A 59 17.83 28.38 -47.35
N GLU A 60 18.94 28.69 -48.00
CA GLU A 60 19.59 30.01 -48.00
C GLU A 60 18.71 31.03 -48.74
N ASP A 61 18.31 32.14 -48.09
CA ASP A 61 18.36 33.44 -48.75
C ASP A 61 18.30 34.64 -47.78
N GLY A 62 18.94 35.74 -48.19
CA GLY A 62 19.44 36.80 -47.30
C GLY A 62 18.51 37.97 -46.90
N GLY A 63 19.03 38.83 -46.01
CA GLY A 63 18.80 40.28 -46.05
C GLY A 63 17.89 40.95 -44.99
N ARG A 64 18.54 41.44 -43.92
CA ARG A 64 18.35 42.71 -43.16
C ARG A 64 16.98 43.19 -42.62
N SER A 65 17.07 43.49 -41.31
CA SER A 65 16.43 44.59 -40.52
C SER A 65 15.01 44.40 -39.97
N LEU A 66 14.84 44.38 -38.64
CA LEU A 66 14.60 45.56 -37.78
C LEU A 66 14.53 45.11 -36.30
N GLN A 67 15.15 45.89 -35.40
CA GLN A 67 15.10 45.72 -33.94
C GLN A 67 13.70 45.97 -33.37
N SER A 68 13.27 45.19 -32.37
CA SER A 68 12.73 45.76 -31.13
C SER A 68 12.68 44.75 -29.97
N PHE A 69 13.07 45.28 -28.81
CA PHE A 69 13.17 44.76 -27.45
C PHE A 69 11.96 43.96 -26.93
N ALA A 70 12.22 42.87 -26.18
CA ALA A 70 11.64 42.64 -24.85
C ALA A 70 12.35 41.49 -24.08
N GLY A 71 13.00 41.86 -22.97
CA GLY A 71 13.07 41.13 -21.69
C GLY A 71 13.45 39.64 -21.69
N ALA A 72 14.70 39.37 -21.29
CA ALA A 72 15.22 38.05 -20.99
C ALA A 72 14.41 37.26 -19.94
N ALA A 73 13.89 36.10 -20.35
CA ALA A 73 13.62 34.96 -19.48
C ALA A 73 14.69 33.89 -19.77
N PRO A 74 15.34 33.28 -18.77
CA PRO A 74 16.31 32.22 -19.02
C PRO A 74 15.58 31.00 -19.59
N VAL A 75 15.94 30.62 -20.81
CA VAL A 75 15.54 29.36 -21.44
C VAL A 75 16.08 28.22 -20.56
N GLU A 76 15.18 27.53 -19.87
CA GLU A 76 15.47 26.27 -19.21
C GLU A 76 15.94 25.28 -20.28
N LEU A 77 17.22 24.88 -20.19
CA LEU A 77 17.84 23.88 -21.06
C LEU A 77 17.07 22.57 -20.89
N GLN A 78 16.29 22.20 -21.90
CA GLN A 78 15.51 20.97 -21.90
C GLN A 78 16.48 19.78 -21.88
N ASP A 79 16.55 19.07 -20.75
CA ASP A 79 17.34 17.85 -20.60
C ASP A 79 16.95 16.86 -21.73
N PRO A 80 17.86 16.43 -22.61
CA PRO A 80 17.53 15.52 -23.69
C PRO A 80 17.14 14.16 -23.11
N HIS A 81 15.96 13.67 -23.52
CA HIS A 81 15.44 12.36 -23.13
C HIS A 81 16.51 11.26 -23.25
N PRO A 82 16.60 10.33 -22.28
CA PRO A 82 17.56 9.24 -22.35
C PRO A 82 17.29 8.40 -23.60
N SER A 83 18.34 8.21 -24.44
CA SER A 83 18.31 7.48 -25.72
C SER A 83 17.79 6.04 -25.64
N ARG A 84 17.65 5.51 -24.41
CA ARG A 84 17.09 4.22 -24.08
C ARG A 84 15.57 4.14 -24.31
N GLU A 85 14.88 5.27 -24.31
CA GLU A 85 13.42 5.38 -24.48
C GLU A 85 13.01 5.59 -25.95
N LEU A 86 13.95 5.93 -26.83
CA LEU A 86 13.70 6.09 -28.27
C LEU A 86 13.66 4.70 -28.95
N PRO A 87 12.71 4.45 -29.88
CA PRO A 87 12.57 3.16 -30.57
C PRO A 87 13.63 2.98 -31.67
N TRP A 88 14.90 3.03 -31.28
CA TRP A 88 16.04 2.93 -32.18
C TRP A 88 16.63 1.51 -32.17
N PRO A 89 17.07 1.00 -33.34
CA PRO A 89 17.85 -0.22 -33.40
C PRO A 89 19.18 -0.08 -32.64
N MET A 90 19.69 -1.19 -32.11
CA MET A 90 20.89 -1.23 -31.24
C MET A 90 22.16 -0.64 -31.89
N GLN A 91 22.24 -0.65 -33.22
CA GLN A 91 23.36 -0.06 -33.96
C GLN A 91 23.30 1.48 -33.94
N ALA A 92 22.13 2.07 -34.17
CA ALA A 92 21.94 3.52 -34.10
C ALA A 92 22.17 4.06 -32.68
N ARG A 93 21.81 3.30 -31.64
CA ARG A 93 22.13 3.64 -30.24
C ARG A 93 23.63 3.64 -29.95
N ARG A 94 24.37 2.68 -30.49
CA ARG A 94 25.84 2.62 -30.35
C ARG A 94 26.52 3.78 -31.06
N ALA A 95 26.10 4.09 -32.29
CA ALA A 95 26.64 5.21 -33.06
C ALA A 95 26.38 6.56 -32.37
N HIS A 96 25.18 6.78 -31.83
CA HIS A 96 24.88 7.99 -31.06
C HIS A 96 25.69 8.05 -29.75
N SER A 97 25.87 6.93 -29.03
CA SER A 97 26.71 6.92 -27.83
C SER A 97 28.15 7.31 -28.17
N GLN A 98 28.71 6.73 -29.23
CA GLN A 98 30.07 7.02 -29.71
C GLN A 98 30.23 8.47 -30.18
N ALA A 99 29.25 9.02 -30.89
CA ALA A 99 29.25 10.43 -31.29
C ALA A 99 29.17 11.38 -30.08
N LYS A 100 28.42 11.01 -29.04
CA LYS A 100 28.30 11.80 -27.81
C LYS A 100 29.60 11.75 -26.97
N ASP A 101 30.28 10.61 -26.96
CA ASP A 101 31.58 10.46 -26.32
C ASP A 101 32.67 11.27 -27.06
N GLN A 102 32.64 11.31 -28.40
CA GLN A 102 33.56 12.14 -29.21
C GLN A 102 33.36 13.65 -29.04
N VAL A 103 32.11 14.11 -28.88
CA VAL A 103 31.79 15.52 -28.61
C VAL A 103 32.11 15.92 -27.15
N ALA A 104 32.15 14.95 -26.23
CA ALA A 104 32.52 15.20 -24.84
C ALA A 104 34.03 15.42 -24.65
N ASP A 105 34.87 14.81 -25.49
CA ASP A 105 36.33 14.97 -25.43
C ASP A 105 36.84 16.30 -26.04
N SER A 106 36.01 17.04 -26.79
CA SER A 106 36.41 18.29 -27.44
C SER A 106 35.98 19.57 -26.71
N SER A 107 35.22 19.46 -25.60
CA SER A 107 34.75 20.60 -24.80
C SER A 107 35.35 20.59 -23.40
N GLU A 108 36.62 21.02 -23.29
CA GLU A 108 37.36 21.13 -22.02
C GLU A 108 36.88 22.31 -21.17
N SER A 109 35.74 22.16 -20.50
CA SER A 109 35.40 22.97 -19.32
C SER A 109 35.47 22.10 -18.06
N LYS A 110 36.24 22.50 -17.05
CA LYS A 110 36.34 21.77 -15.78
C LYS A 110 34.95 21.54 -15.16
N ALA A 111 34.02 22.49 -15.33
CA ALA A 111 32.66 22.39 -14.78
C ALA A 111 31.80 21.31 -15.46
N SER A 112 31.89 21.13 -16.78
CA SER A 112 31.16 20.07 -17.50
C SER A 112 31.70 18.68 -17.13
N HIS A 113 33.02 18.55 -16.92
CA HIS A 113 33.63 17.30 -16.49
C HIS A 113 33.24 16.90 -15.05
N TRP A 114 33.12 17.87 -14.12
CA TRP A 114 32.59 17.63 -12.77
C TRP A 114 31.10 17.26 -12.81
N ALA A 115 30.28 17.95 -13.60
CA ALA A 115 28.85 17.63 -13.77
C ALA A 115 28.63 16.22 -14.35
N LEU A 116 29.46 15.82 -15.32
CA LEU A 116 29.43 14.49 -15.93
C LEU A 116 29.88 13.38 -14.96
N LYS A 117 30.86 13.65 -14.09
CA LYS A 117 31.26 12.71 -13.02
C LYS A 117 30.17 12.53 -11.98
N VAL A 118 29.47 13.61 -11.61
CA VAL A 118 28.34 13.56 -10.68
C VAL A 118 27.16 12.80 -11.30
N SER A 119 26.85 13.01 -12.59
CA SER A 119 25.79 12.25 -13.28
C SER A 119 26.15 10.76 -13.43
N LYS A 120 27.39 10.43 -13.79
CA LYS A 120 27.89 9.04 -13.83
C LYS A 120 27.90 8.38 -12.45
N SER A 121 28.23 9.11 -11.39
CA SER A 121 28.16 8.60 -10.00
C SER A 121 26.70 8.36 -9.58
N LYS A 122 25.79 9.29 -9.92
CA LYS A 122 24.35 9.15 -9.68
C LYS A 122 23.76 7.96 -10.44
N GLU A 123 24.18 7.73 -11.68
CA GLU A 123 23.79 6.54 -12.46
C GLU A 123 24.36 5.26 -11.86
N LYS A 124 25.64 5.21 -11.51
CA LYS A 124 26.24 4.03 -10.86
C LYS A 124 25.61 3.73 -9.50
N MET A 125 25.26 4.76 -8.72
CA MET A 125 24.54 4.59 -7.45
C MET A 125 23.10 4.15 -7.67
N LYS A 126 22.42 4.65 -8.72
CA LYS A 126 21.09 4.18 -9.13
C LYS A 126 21.13 2.73 -9.61
N GLU A 127 22.15 2.33 -10.36
CA GLU A 127 22.37 0.96 -10.82
C GLU A 127 22.71 0.04 -9.65
N GLY A 128 23.59 0.46 -8.74
CA GLY A 128 23.89 -0.24 -7.49
C GLY A 128 22.65 -0.43 -6.61
N LEU A 129 21.81 0.60 -6.51
CA LEU A 129 20.53 0.54 -5.79
C LEU A 129 19.49 -0.35 -6.51
N GLN A 130 19.57 -0.47 -7.83
CA GLN A 130 18.75 -1.38 -8.63
C GLN A 130 19.20 -2.84 -8.52
N THR A 131 20.51 -3.12 -8.46
CA THR A 131 21.04 -4.47 -8.18
C THR A 131 20.84 -4.90 -6.73
N LEU A 132 20.81 -3.94 -5.79
CA LEU A 132 20.46 -4.16 -4.38
C LEU A 132 18.96 -4.43 -4.15
N GLN A 133 18.10 -4.46 -5.16
CA GLN A 133 16.67 -4.76 -4.95
C GLN A 133 16.48 -6.26 -4.64
N PRO A 134 16.27 -6.64 -3.36
CA PRO A 134 16.11 -8.04 -3.04
C PRO A 134 14.79 -8.55 -3.62
N TRP A 135 14.81 -9.77 -4.13
CA TRP A 135 13.64 -10.48 -4.68
C TRP A 135 12.95 -9.83 -5.88
N ALA A 136 13.58 -8.90 -6.61
CA ALA A 136 13.00 -8.25 -7.79
C ALA A 136 12.50 -9.27 -8.84
N TRP A 137 13.29 -10.31 -9.12
CA TRP A 137 12.89 -11.39 -10.02
C TRP A 137 11.74 -12.26 -9.46
N THR A 138 11.73 -12.48 -8.14
CA THR A 138 10.64 -13.23 -7.48
C THR A 138 9.31 -12.48 -7.59
N LEU A 139 9.31 -11.16 -7.39
CA LEU A 139 8.11 -10.32 -7.57
C LEU A 139 7.60 -10.39 -9.00
N LYS A 140 8.48 -10.25 -10.00
CA LYS A 140 8.11 -10.36 -11.42
C LYS A 140 7.48 -11.73 -11.74
N ARG A 141 8.05 -12.81 -11.19
CA ARG A 141 7.50 -14.17 -11.35
C ARG A 141 6.12 -14.32 -10.71
N ILE A 142 5.94 -13.77 -9.51
CA ILE A 142 4.65 -13.78 -8.80
C ILE A 142 3.61 -12.97 -9.58
N GLY A 143 3.95 -11.77 -10.04
CA GLY A 143 3.07 -10.93 -10.86
C GLY A 143 2.67 -11.60 -12.17
N GLY A 144 3.60 -12.28 -12.82
CA GLY A 144 3.34 -13.01 -14.06
C GLY A 144 2.38 -14.20 -13.90
N GLN A 145 2.43 -14.92 -12.77
CA GLN A 145 1.62 -16.13 -12.56
C GLN A 145 0.31 -15.90 -11.79
N PHE A 146 0.33 -15.00 -10.80
CA PHE A 146 -0.79 -14.77 -9.88
C PHE A 146 -1.44 -13.39 -10.02
N GLY A 147 -0.92 -12.55 -10.92
CA GLY A 147 -1.46 -11.24 -11.25
C GLY A 147 -0.91 -10.07 -10.41
N ALA A 148 -1.22 -8.86 -10.88
CA ALA A 148 -0.69 -7.61 -10.34
C ALA A 148 -1.13 -7.29 -8.89
N GLY A 149 -2.30 -7.79 -8.45
CA GLY A 149 -2.75 -7.61 -7.07
C GLY A 149 -1.81 -8.31 -6.08
N THR A 150 -1.47 -9.57 -6.37
CA THR A 150 -0.54 -10.37 -5.56
C THR A 150 0.87 -9.76 -5.58
N GLU A 151 1.33 -9.27 -6.73
CA GLU A 151 2.60 -8.52 -6.83
C GLU A 151 2.59 -7.27 -5.94
N SER A 152 1.49 -6.51 -5.93
CA SER A 152 1.34 -5.31 -5.10
C SER A 152 1.49 -5.62 -3.60
N TYR A 153 0.95 -6.75 -3.13
CA TYR A 153 1.17 -7.24 -1.76
C TYR A 153 2.65 -7.47 -1.43
N PHE A 154 3.37 -8.24 -2.25
CA PHE A 154 4.80 -8.50 -1.98
C PHE A 154 5.67 -7.25 -2.17
N SER A 155 5.27 -6.33 -3.06
CA SER A 155 5.89 -5.02 -3.20
C SER A 155 5.72 -4.15 -1.96
N LEU A 156 4.52 -4.16 -1.37
CA LEU A 156 4.24 -3.49 -0.09
C LEU A 156 5.02 -4.14 1.05
N LEU A 157 5.00 -5.47 1.17
CA LEU A 157 5.73 -6.20 2.21
C LEU A 157 7.23 -5.91 2.16
N ARG A 158 7.83 -5.89 0.96
CA ARG A 158 9.24 -5.52 0.77
C ARG A 158 9.51 -4.07 1.19
N PHE A 159 8.61 -3.14 0.88
CA PHE A 159 8.72 -1.75 1.30
C PHE A 159 8.64 -1.61 2.82
N LEU A 160 7.71 -2.31 3.47
CA LEU A 160 7.59 -2.32 4.93
C LEU A 160 8.81 -2.96 5.60
N LEU A 161 9.36 -4.04 5.04
CA LEU A 161 10.59 -4.65 5.53
C LEU A 161 11.76 -3.65 5.49
N PHE A 162 11.92 -2.91 4.40
CA PHE A 162 12.92 -1.85 4.30
C PHE A 162 12.69 -0.74 5.33
N LEU A 163 11.44 -0.30 5.52
CA LEU A 163 11.07 0.74 6.48
C LEU A 163 11.40 0.32 7.92
N ASN A 164 11.05 -0.89 8.33
CA ASN A 164 11.35 -1.40 9.68
C ASN A 164 12.86 -1.64 9.88
N MET A 165 13.56 -2.15 8.87
CA MET A 165 15.01 -2.35 8.93
C MET A 165 15.73 -1.02 9.15
N MET A 166 15.38 0.01 8.38
CA MET A 166 15.94 1.35 8.54
C MET A 166 15.59 1.97 9.90
N ALA A 167 14.34 1.82 10.36
CA ALA A 167 13.95 2.28 11.70
C ALA A 167 14.76 1.57 12.80
N SER A 168 14.98 0.26 12.68
CA SER A 168 15.78 -0.51 13.64
C SER A 168 17.25 -0.09 13.65
N VAL A 169 17.84 0.19 12.49
CA VAL A 169 19.22 0.70 12.39
C VAL A 169 19.31 2.08 13.03
N LEU A 170 18.38 2.98 12.73
CA LEU A 170 18.37 4.32 13.30
C LEU A 170 18.23 4.28 14.83
N GLU A 171 17.38 3.39 15.35
CA GLU A 171 17.20 3.20 16.78
C GLU A 171 18.46 2.63 17.43
N VAL A 172 19.06 1.58 16.86
CA VAL A 172 20.32 1.01 17.37
C VAL A 172 21.44 2.06 17.38
N CYS A 173 21.54 2.88 16.33
CA CYS A 173 22.57 3.91 16.23
C CYS A 173 22.35 5.10 17.17
N MET A 174 21.10 5.52 17.37
CA MET A 174 20.78 6.72 18.16
C MET A 174 20.55 6.43 19.64
N THR A 175 20.09 5.24 20.03
CA THR A 175 19.74 4.96 21.44
C THR A 175 20.59 3.86 22.06
N LEU A 176 20.78 2.72 21.39
CA LEU A 176 21.65 1.66 21.92
C LEU A 176 23.12 2.08 21.89
N LEU A 177 23.65 2.56 20.77
CA LEU A 177 25.09 2.84 20.67
C LEU A 177 25.58 3.87 21.73
N PRO A 178 24.87 4.97 22.01
CA PRO A 178 25.28 5.89 23.09
C PRO A 178 25.17 5.28 24.49
N THR A 179 24.17 4.43 24.74
CA THR A 179 24.03 3.78 26.06
C THR A 179 25.17 2.80 26.35
N TRP A 180 25.64 2.06 25.34
CA TRP A 180 26.80 1.18 25.49
C TRP A 180 28.12 1.95 25.64
N LEU A 181 28.29 3.05 24.89
CA LEU A 181 29.53 3.85 24.90
C LEU A 181 29.71 4.65 26.22
N GLU A 182 28.63 5.13 26.83
CA GLU A 182 28.69 5.90 28.08
C GLU A 182 28.82 5.00 29.33
N GLY A 183 29.01 3.68 29.16
CA GLY A 183 29.22 2.71 30.23
C GLY A 183 27.94 2.00 30.68
N ALA A 184 28.11 0.75 31.13
CA ALA A 184 27.04 -0.19 31.48
C ALA A 184 25.96 0.43 32.39
N PRO A 185 24.69 -0.03 32.29
CA PRO A 185 23.64 0.37 33.23
C PRO A 185 24.13 0.14 34.66
N LEU A 186 24.00 1.15 35.52
CA LEU A 186 24.40 1.04 36.93
C LEU A 186 23.75 -0.21 37.53
N GLU A 187 24.57 -1.10 38.07
CA GLU A 187 24.15 -2.22 38.91
C GLU A 187 23.17 -1.73 39.97
N SER A 188 21.93 -2.25 39.92
CA SER A 188 20.89 -2.17 40.95
C SER A 188 20.54 -0.75 41.46
N PRO A 189 19.26 -0.42 41.70
CA PRO A 189 18.95 0.70 42.55
C PRO A 189 19.63 0.45 43.91
N ARG A 190 20.57 1.31 44.34
CA ARG A 190 20.89 1.41 45.76
C ARG A 190 19.54 1.54 46.49
N PRO A 191 19.27 0.74 47.53
CA PRO A 191 17.97 0.69 48.21
C PRO A 191 17.59 1.98 48.96
N ASN A 192 18.26 3.10 48.70
CA ASN A 192 18.18 4.32 49.50
C ASN A 192 17.56 5.52 48.76
N ILE A 193 16.90 5.34 47.62
CA ILE A 193 15.98 6.35 47.10
C ILE A 193 14.56 5.82 47.31
N SER A 194 14.04 5.99 48.52
CA SER A 194 12.62 5.88 48.81
C SER A 194 11.90 7.01 48.08
N SER A 195 11.63 6.85 46.78
CA SER A 195 10.72 7.75 46.09
C SER A 195 9.32 7.56 46.66
N SER A 196 8.61 8.66 46.93
CA SER A 196 7.19 8.64 47.35
C SER A 196 6.26 7.93 46.35
N CYS A 197 6.77 7.63 45.15
CA CYS A 197 6.12 6.93 44.05
C CYS A 197 6.38 5.41 44.00
N GLY A 198 6.81 4.81 45.12
CA GLY A 198 7.09 3.37 45.23
C GLY A 198 8.54 2.98 44.91
N SER A 199 8.87 1.71 45.11
CA SER A 199 10.17 1.12 44.77
C SER A 199 10.01 0.13 43.61
N TYR A 200 10.75 0.34 42.53
CA TYR A 200 10.84 -0.65 41.45
C TYR A 200 11.97 -1.64 41.79
N SER A 201 11.65 -2.65 42.61
CA SER A 201 12.61 -3.68 43.04
C SER A 201 12.61 -4.88 42.11
N THR A 202 13.78 -5.17 41.57
CA THR A 202 14.05 -6.26 40.65
C THR A 202 14.18 -7.59 41.37
N HIS A 203 13.13 -8.40 41.35
CA HIS A 203 13.32 -9.82 41.65
C HIS A 203 13.96 -10.49 40.44
N THR A 204 15.30 -10.52 40.39
CA THR A 204 16.03 -11.58 39.67
C THR A 204 15.71 -12.90 40.36
N GLN A 205 14.56 -13.49 40.03
CA GLN A 205 14.33 -14.90 40.35
C GLN A 205 15.48 -15.69 39.71
N GLY A 206 16.15 -16.55 40.50
CA GLY A 206 17.36 -17.28 40.14
C GLY A 206 17.18 -18.27 38.97
N LEU A 207 17.71 -19.49 39.06
CA LEU A 207 17.47 -20.52 38.02
C LEU A 207 15.96 -20.84 37.94
N VAL A 208 15.25 -20.15 37.05
CA VAL A 208 13.84 -20.41 36.75
C VAL A 208 13.75 -21.54 35.72
N SER A 209 12.74 -22.39 35.85
CA SER A 209 12.52 -23.53 34.95
C SER A 209 12.36 -23.10 33.48
N PHE A 210 12.72 -23.97 32.52
CA PHE A 210 12.61 -23.68 31.08
C PHE A 210 11.19 -23.24 30.63
N PRO A 211 10.08 -23.84 31.12
CA PRO A 211 8.72 -23.38 30.76
C PRO A 211 8.45 -21.95 31.19
N SER A 212 8.88 -21.55 32.39
CA SER A 212 8.75 -20.17 32.86
C SER A 212 9.62 -19.19 32.07
N GLN A 213 10.78 -19.60 31.55
CA GLN A 213 11.56 -18.77 30.63
C GLN A 213 10.84 -18.57 29.29
N LEU A 214 10.21 -19.62 28.76
CA LEU A 214 9.40 -19.51 27.54
C LEU A 214 8.17 -18.60 27.75
N PHE A 215 7.49 -18.70 28.90
CA PHE A 215 6.35 -17.83 29.21
C PHE A 215 6.78 -16.38 29.41
N ASN A 216 7.93 -16.14 30.05
CA ASN A 216 8.53 -14.81 30.16
C ASN A 216 8.92 -14.24 28.79
N LEU A 217 9.43 -15.08 27.87
CA LEU A 217 9.71 -14.69 26.48
C LEU A 217 8.41 -14.26 25.77
N LEU A 218 7.33 -15.02 25.94
CA LEU A 218 6.05 -14.71 25.30
C LEU A 218 5.39 -13.45 25.91
N SER A 219 5.36 -13.33 27.24
CA SER A 219 4.73 -12.18 27.91
C SER A 219 5.54 -10.88 27.81
N GLY A 220 6.86 -10.98 27.62
CA GLY A 220 7.75 -9.82 27.73
C GLY A 220 8.08 -9.44 29.18
N GLU A 221 7.78 -10.32 30.14
CA GLU A 221 8.02 -10.10 31.58
C GLU A 221 9.32 -10.78 32.06
N GLY A 222 9.77 -10.43 33.27
CA GLY A 222 10.93 -11.07 33.91
C GLY A 222 12.25 -10.62 33.31
N TYR A 223 13.04 -11.54 32.75
CA TYR A 223 14.37 -11.21 32.21
C TYR A 223 14.29 -10.27 30.99
N LEU A 224 13.20 -10.34 30.21
CA LEU A 224 13.01 -9.48 29.05
C LEU A 224 12.74 -8.03 29.44
N GLU A 225 12.11 -7.79 30.59
CA GLU A 225 11.78 -6.45 31.10
C GLU A 225 13.02 -5.55 31.25
N TRP A 226 14.18 -6.18 31.51
CA TRP A 226 15.51 -5.56 31.62
C TRP A 226 16.36 -5.67 30.36
N SER A 227 15.79 -6.15 29.26
CA SER A 227 16.49 -6.13 27.98
C SER A 227 16.38 -4.75 27.33
N PRO A 228 17.29 -4.39 26.40
CA PRO A 228 17.18 -3.16 25.63
C PRO A 228 15.86 -3.04 24.84
N LEU A 229 15.08 -4.12 24.77
CA LEU A 229 13.77 -4.16 24.13
C LEU A 229 12.80 -3.16 24.74
N PHE A 230 12.84 -2.92 26.06
CA PHE A 230 11.86 -2.07 26.74
C PHE A 230 12.45 -0.76 27.24
N TYR A 231 11.58 0.24 27.35
CA TYR A 231 11.87 1.58 27.85
C TYR A 231 12.59 1.59 29.21
N GLY A 232 12.22 0.70 30.12
CA GLY A 232 12.77 0.64 31.48
C GLY A 232 14.27 0.37 31.57
N PHE A 233 14.90 -0.21 30.55
CA PHE A 233 16.34 -0.52 30.53
C PHE A 233 17.24 0.72 30.45
N TYR A 234 16.75 1.80 29.83
CA TYR A 234 17.58 2.94 29.48
C TYR A 234 17.82 3.85 30.69
N PRO A 235 19.09 4.18 31.03
CA PRO A 235 19.43 4.92 32.24
C PRO A 235 19.04 6.41 32.14
N PRO A 236 18.81 7.10 33.29
CA PRO A 236 18.40 8.49 33.33
C PRO A 236 19.57 9.47 33.07
N ARG A 237 20.17 9.38 31.88
CA ARG A 237 21.22 10.29 31.41
C ARG A 237 20.63 11.31 30.46
N SER A 238 21.03 12.58 30.56
CA SER A 238 20.49 13.65 29.72
C SER A 238 20.71 13.40 28.22
N ASN A 239 21.90 12.92 27.84
CA ASN A 239 22.24 12.60 26.45
C ASN A 239 21.37 11.47 25.89
N VAL A 240 21.20 10.39 26.66
CA VAL A 240 20.35 9.23 26.28
C VAL A 240 18.90 9.68 26.13
N ALA A 241 18.38 10.49 27.05
CA ALA A 241 17.02 11.02 26.99
C ALA A 241 16.76 11.87 25.74
N VAL A 242 17.72 12.71 25.33
CA VAL A 242 17.60 13.56 24.14
C VAL A 242 17.70 12.75 22.85
N THR A 243 18.69 11.86 22.77
CA THR A 243 18.89 10.99 21.60
C THR A 243 17.71 10.03 21.40
N TYR A 244 17.12 9.54 22.49
CA TYR A 244 15.88 8.76 22.48
C TYR A 244 14.68 9.53 21.92
N LEU A 245 14.44 10.76 22.38
CA LEU A 245 13.33 11.55 21.85
C LEU A 245 13.58 11.93 20.38
N CYS A 246 14.82 12.24 20.03
CA CYS A 246 15.22 12.56 18.67
C CYS A 246 15.04 11.37 17.72
N SER A 247 15.37 10.15 18.14
CA SER A 247 15.20 8.94 17.31
C SER A 247 13.75 8.73 16.94
N VAL A 248 12.82 8.90 17.88
CA VAL A 248 11.38 8.75 17.67
C VAL A 248 10.86 9.73 16.62
N PHE A 249 11.20 11.01 16.74
CA PHE A 249 10.81 12.03 15.76
C PHE A 249 11.48 11.81 14.40
N ALA A 250 12.76 11.44 14.38
CA ALA A 250 13.49 11.17 13.14
C ALA A 250 12.91 9.95 12.40
N ILE A 251 12.65 8.85 13.10
CA ILE A 251 11.99 7.66 12.55
C ILE A 251 10.61 8.02 12.01
N GLY A 252 9.80 8.75 12.77
CA GLY A 252 8.46 9.18 12.36
C GLY A 252 8.49 10.05 11.09
N LEU A 253 9.40 11.03 11.02
CA LEU A 253 9.57 11.91 9.85
C LEU A 253 10.03 11.13 8.61
N ILE A 254 11.03 10.26 8.75
CA ILE A 254 11.53 9.46 7.64
C ILE A 254 10.43 8.50 7.14
N CYS A 255 9.69 7.86 8.05
CA CYS A 255 8.55 7.01 7.70
C CYS A 255 7.49 7.80 6.92
N LEU A 256 7.13 9.00 7.40
CA LEU A 256 6.18 9.89 6.74
C LEU A 256 6.64 10.24 5.31
N LEU A 257 7.88 10.68 5.13
CA LEU A 257 8.43 11.07 3.84
C LEU A 257 8.45 9.90 2.84
N LEU A 258 8.90 8.71 3.26
CA LEU A 258 8.96 7.53 2.40
C LEU A 258 7.56 7.03 2.00
N ILE A 259 6.61 7.01 2.94
CA ILE A 259 5.23 6.62 2.66
C ILE A 259 4.59 7.62 1.71
N LEU A 260 4.76 8.92 1.97
CA LEU A 260 4.19 9.96 1.14
C LEU A 260 4.75 9.92 -0.29
N HIS A 261 6.07 9.76 -0.45
CA HIS A 261 6.70 9.55 -1.75
C HIS A 261 6.08 8.36 -2.52
N ARG A 262 5.85 7.24 -1.82
CA ARG A 262 5.21 6.06 -2.41
C ARG A 262 3.74 6.32 -2.78
N SER A 263 2.97 7.01 -1.92
CA SER A 263 1.57 7.35 -2.15
C SER A 263 1.39 8.26 -3.36
N VAL A 264 2.26 9.26 -3.53
CA VAL A 264 2.24 10.18 -4.68
C VAL A 264 2.59 9.46 -5.97
N SER A 265 3.59 8.58 -5.92
CA SER A 265 3.94 7.73 -7.06
C SER A 265 2.78 6.80 -7.47
N GLY A 266 2.04 6.27 -6.49
CA GLY A 266 0.83 5.49 -6.71
C GLY A 266 -0.31 6.31 -7.31
N LEU A 267 -0.54 7.53 -6.80
CA LEU A 267 -1.57 8.45 -7.30
C LEU A 267 -1.34 8.81 -8.78
N LYS A 268 -0.09 9.07 -9.16
CA LYS A 268 0.29 9.32 -10.56
C LYS A 268 -0.12 8.15 -11.46
N GLN A 269 0.11 6.92 -11.03
CA GLN A 269 -0.27 5.73 -11.79
C GLN A 269 -1.79 5.53 -11.88
N THR A 270 -2.54 5.84 -10.81
CA THR A 270 -4.00 5.76 -10.85
C THR A 270 -4.63 6.78 -11.77
N LEU A 271 -4.18 8.03 -11.74
CA LEU A 271 -4.73 9.09 -12.59
C LEU A 271 -4.52 8.77 -14.08
N LEU A 272 -3.34 8.23 -14.43
CA LEU A 272 -3.05 7.75 -15.78
C LEU A 272 -3.96 6.57 -16.17
N ALA A 273 -4.17 5.61 -15.27
CA ALA A 273 -5.00 4.44 -15.56
C ALA A 273 -6.51 4.76 -15.66
N GLU A 274 -7.01 5.65 -14.80
CA GLU A 274 -8.40 6.10 -14.81
C GLU A 274 -8.72 6.88 -16.10
N SER A 275 -7.74 7.60 -16.63
CA SER A 275 -7.87 8.29 -17.91
C SER A 275 -8.11 7.35 -19.10
N GLY A 276 -7.63 6.09 -19.04
CA GLY A 276 -7.84 5.06 -20.06
C GLY A 276 -9.23 4.42 -20.07
N ALA A 277 -10.10 4.75 -19.11
CA ALA A 277 -11.46 4.21 -18.99
C ALA A 277 -12.43 4.74 -20.06
N LEU A 278 -12.01 5.69 -20.91
CA LEU A 278 -12.79 6.15 -22.08
C LEU A 278 -12.49 5.35 -23.36
N THR A 279 -11.79 4.23 -23.26
CA THR A 279 -11.62 3.35 -24.41
C THR A 279 -12.82 2.41 -24.51
N SER A 280 -13.60 2.57 -25.59
CA SER A 280 -14.72 1.70 -25.95
C SER A 280 -14.39 0.22 -25.75
N TYR A 281 -15.39 -0.60 -25.41
CA TYR A 281 -15.27 -2.07 -25.29
C TYR A 281 -14.44 -2.70 -26.42
N SER A 282 -14.53 -2.14 -27.64
CA SER A 282 -13.74 -2.56 -28.80
C SER A 282 -12.23 -2.42 -28.58
N HIS A 283 -11.74 -1.28 -28.12
CA HIS A 283 -10.32 -1.06 -27.90
C HIS A 283 -9.77 -2.05 -26.88
N ARG A 284 -10.50 -2.37 -25.81
CA ARG A 284 -10.07 -3.36 -24.83
C ARG A 284 -9.98 -4.77 -25.40
N VAL A 285 -10.96 -5.20 -26.20
CA VAL A 285 -10.92 -6.54 -26.83
C VAL A 285 -9.77 -6.62 -27.83
N PHE A 286 -9.57 -5.59 -28.67
CA PHE A 286 -8.56 -5.61 -29.73
C PHE A 286 -7.13 -5.30 -29.24
N SER A 287 -6.95 -4.50 -28.19
CA SER A 287 -5.64 -4.19 -27.60
C SER A 287 -5.22 -5.15 -26.49
N ALA A 288 -6.12 -6.03 -26.01
CA ALA A 288 -5.75 -7.00 -24.98
C ALA A 288 -4.89 -8.16 -25.50
N TRP A 289 -4.82 -8.34 -26.83
CA TRP A 289 -3.97 -9.32 -27.49
C TRP A 289 -2.55 -8.78 -27.65
N ASP A 290 -1.61 -9.34 -26.91
CA ASP A 290 -0.18 -9.07 -27.06
C ASP A 290 0.47 -10.29 -27.73
N PHE A 291 1.23 -10.07 -28.80
CA PHE A 291 1.95 -11.13 -29.52
C PHE A 291 3.00 -11.83 -28.64
N GLY A 292 3.28 -11.32 -27.44
CA GLY A 292 4.14 -11.96 -26.43
C GLY A 292 3.51 -13.13 -25.64
N LEU A 293 2.23 -13.47 -25.85
CA LEU A 293 1.57 -14.56 -25.14
C LEU A 293 1.99 -15.94 -25.69
N CYS A 294 3.03 -16.52 -25.10
CA CYS A 294 3.46 -17.89 -25.40
C CYS A 294 2.74 -18.91 -24.49
N GLY A 295 2.05 -19.87 -25.08
CA GLY A 295 1.48 -21.04 -24.39
C GLY A 295 -0.06 -21.05 -24.28
N LYS A 296 -0.65 -22.23 -24.48
CA LYS A 296 -2.13 -22.43 -24.50
C LYS A 296 -2.80 -22.05 -23.17
N GLU A 297 -2.13 -22.28 -22.04
CA GLU A 297 -2.66 -21.96 -20.71
C GLU A 297 -2.74 -20.45 -20.48
N ASN A 298 -1.68 -19.71 -20.84
CA ASN A 298 -1.62 -18.25 -20.71
C ASN A 298 -2.67 -17.56 -21.57
N VAL A 299 -2.91 -18.06 -22.79
CA VAL A 299 -3.96 -17.57 -23.68
C VAL A 299 -5.35 -17.81 -23.07
N ARG A 300 -5.62 -19.02 -22.56
CA ARG A 300 -6.90 -19.35 -21.90
C ARG A 300 -7.13 -18.49 -20.65
N LEU A 301 -6.08 -18.25 -19.86
CA LEU A 301 -6.14 -17.38 -18.68
C LEU A 301 -6.48 -15.94 -19.08
N ARG A 302 -5.79 -15.40 -20.10
CA ARG A 302 -6.04 -14.04 -20.61
C ARG A 302 -7.45 -13.88 -21.16
N GLN A 303 -7.94 -14.85 -21.93
CA GLN A 303 -9.31 -14.85 -22.45
C GLN A 303 -10.33 -14.84 -21.30
N ARG A 304 -10.12 -15.68 -20.28
CA ARG A 304 -11.00 -15.74 -19.11
C ARG A 304 -11.01 -14.41 -18.34
N ILE A 305 -9.86 -13.76 -18.17
CA ILE A 305 -9.76 -12.45 -17.52
C ILE A 305 -10.57 -11.40 -18.30
N ILE A 306 -10.42 -11.32 -19.62
CA ILE A 306 -11.15 -10.35 -20.46
C ILE A 306 -12.66 -10.60 -20.38
N LEU A 307 -13.09 -11.86 -20.45
CA LEU A 307 -14.51 -12.23 -20.33
C LEU A 307 -15.10 -11.78 -18.99
N TYR A 308 -14.39 -12.01 -17.89
CA TYR A 308 -14.84 -11.57 -16.57
C TYR A 308 -14.87 -10.05 -16.45
N GLU A 309 -13.88 -9.33 -16.96
CA GLU A 309 -13.85 -7.86 -16.92
C GLU A 309 -15.05 -7.26 -17.67
N LEU A 310 -15.33 -7.77 -18.88
CA LEU A 310 -16.50 -7.36 -19.66
C LEU A 310 -17.82 -7.70 -18.99
N GLN A 311 -17.93 -8.90 -18.40
CA GLN A 311 -19.14 -9.33 -17.71
C GLN A 311 -19.45 -8.41 -16.52
N VAL A 312 -18.44 -8.07 -15.71
CA VAL A 312 -18.62 -7.19 -14.55
C VAL A 312 -19.07 -5.80 -14.98
N GLU A 313 -18.47 -5.23 -16.02
CA GLU A 313 -18.87 -3.90 -16.52
C GLU A 313 -20.29 -3.88 -17.09
N LEU A 314 -20.69 -4.94 -17.79
CA LEU A 314 -22.05 -5.07 -18.31
C LEU A 314 -23.07 -5.24 -17.16
N GLU A 315 -22.76 -6.05 -16.15
CA GLU A 315 -23.55 -6.18 -14.93
C GLU A 315 -23.70 -4.82 -14.22
N GLU A 316 -22.63 -4.04 -14.10
CA GLU A 316 -22.68 -2.70 -13.50
C GLU A 316 -23.54 -1.74 -14.33
N ALA A 317 -23.38 -1.71 -15.66
CA ALA A 317 -24.18 -0.87 -16.55
C ALA A 317 -25.68 -1.20 -16.49
N LEU A 318 -26.04 -2.49 -16.34
CA LEU A 318 -27.42 -2.93 -16.15
C LEU A 318 -28.00 -2.41 -14.82
N VAL A 319 -27.25 -2.50 -13.73
CA VAL A 319 -27.68 -1.99 -12.43
C VAL A 319 -27.92 -0.47 -12.47
N TRP A 320 -27.08 0.28 -13.18
CA TRP A 320 -27.29 1.72 -13.37
C TRP A 320 -28.58 2.05 -14.11
N ARG A 321 -28.91 1.29 -15.17
CA ARG A 321 -30.17 1.47 -15.91
C ARG A 321 -31.39 1.12 -15.06
N GLN A 322 -31.30 0.08 -14.24
CA GLN A 322 -32.36 -0.27 -13.28
C GLN A 322 -32.54 0.79 -12.21
N ALA A 323 -31.46 1.39 -11.69
CA ALA A 323 -31.55 2.47 -10.70
C ALA A 323 -32.18 3.76 -11.27
N ALA A 324 -32.00 4.03 -12.57
CA ALA A 324 -32.59 5.19 -13.24
C ALA A 324 -34.10 5.04 -13.51
N THR A 325 -34.61 3.81 -13.51
CA THR A 325 -36.02 3.48 -13.82
C THR A 325 -36.87 3.19 -12.57
N GLN A 326 -36.30 3.29 -11.37
CA GLN A 326 -37.00 2.99 -10.11
C GLN A 326 -37.98 4.09 -9.68
N THR A 327 -39.17 3.68 -9.21
CA THR A 327 -40.19 4.55 -8.64
C THR A 327 -39.81 5.01 -7.22
N MET A 328 -40.36 6.15 -6.76
CA MET A 328 -40.01 6.74 -5.45
C MET A 328 -40.25 5.80 -4.26
N GLY A 329 -41.33 5.00 -4.28
CA GLY A 329 -41.62 4.03 -3.23
C GLY A 329 -40.62 2.86 -3.17
N GLN A 330 -40.18 2.35 -4.33
CA GLN A 330 -39.13 1.32 -4.39
C GLN A 330 -37.79 1.87 -3.91
N ARG A 331 -37.47 3.12 -4.27
CA ARG A 331 -36.28 3.82 -3.80
C ARG A 331 -36.28 4.00 -2.29
N ALA A 332 -37.41 4.40 -1.69
CA ALA A 332 -37.55 4.53 -0.24
C ALA A 332 -37.31 3.19 0.49
N LYS A 333 -37.87 2.08 -0.02
CA LYS A 333 -37.65 0.73 0.53
C LYS A 333 -36.16 0.33 0.51
N VAL A 334 -35.45 0.59 -0.59
CA VAL A 334 -34.01 0.29 -0.70
C VAL A 334 -33.18 1.12 0.27
N TRP A 335 -33.48 2.41 0.43
CA TRP A 335 -32.79 3.27 1.40
C TRP A 335 -33.08 2.87 2.85
N LEU A 336 -34.30 2.45 3.16
CA LEU A 336 -34.67 1.92 4.48
C LEU A 336 -33.86 0.66 4.83
N VAL A 337 -33.78 -0.31 3.91
CA VAL A 337 -32.98 -1.54 4.11
C VAL A 337 -31.51 -1.20 4.33
N ARG A 338 -30.96 -0.28 3.54
CA ARG A 338 -29.57 0.18 3.72
C ARG A 338 -29.35 0.87 5.06
N LEU A 339 -30.30 1.68 5.52
CA LEU A 339 -30.23 2.33 6.84
C LEU A 339 -30.17 1.27 7.95
N LEU A 340 -31.06 0.27 7.89
CA LEU A 340 -31.11 -0.82 8.87
C LEU A 340 -29.82 -1.65 8.90
N LEU A 341 -29.29 -2.01 7.72
CA LEU A 341 -28.04 -2.77 7.63
C LEU A 341 -26.83 -1.96 8.12
N ASN A 342 -26.75 -0.67 7.80
CA ASN A 342 -25.66 0.18 8.32
C ASN A 342 -25.78 0.40 9.84
N LEU A 343 -27.00 0.51 10.37
CA LEU A 343 -27.24 0.60 11.81
C LEU A 343 -26.84 -0.71 12.52
N LEU A 344 -27.12 -1.86 11.92
CA LEU A 344 -26.62 -3.16 12.40
C LEU A 344 -25.09 -3.21 12.40
N VAL A 345 -24.43 -2.75 11.34
CA VAL A 345 -22.96 -2.68 11.28
C VAL A 345 -22.39 -1.78 12.37
N LEU A 346 -22.99 -0.62 12.61
CA LEU A 346 -22.59 0.28 13.71
C LEU A 346 -22.80 -0.37 15.08
N ALA A 347 -23.90 -1.11 15.29
CA ALA A 347 -24.13 -1.84 16.53
C ALA A 347 -23.08 -2.94 16.76
N LEU A 348 -22.72 -3.70 15.72
CA LEU A 348 -21.66 -4.71 15.79
C LEU A 348 -20.29 -4.09 16.10
N LEU A 349 -19.97 -2.94 15.48
CA LEU A 349 -18.75 -2.19 15.78
C LEU A 349 -18.74 -1.70 17.23
N GLY A 350 -19.84 -1.11 17.70
CA GLY A 350 -20.00 -0.65 19.08
C GLY A 350 -19.85 -1.79 20.10
N ALA A 351 -20.48 -2.94 19.85
CA ALA A 351 -20.37 -4.13 20.69
C ALA A 351 -18.93 -4.68 20.71
N ALA A 352 -18.24 -4.69 19.57
CA ALA A 352 -16.84 -5.08 19.48
C ALA A 352 -15.94 -4.16 20.32
N PHE A 353 -16.12 -2.83 20.21
CA PHE A 353 -15.34 -1.87 20.98
C PHE A 353 -15.62 -1.92 22.48
N TYR A 354 -16.89 -2.03 22.87
CA TYR A 354 -17.27 -2.25 24.27
C TYR A 354 -16.68 -3.55 24.83
N GLY A 355 -16.70 -4.63 24.04
CA GLY A 355 -16.08 -5.90 24.40
C GLY A 355 -14.57 -5.80 24.61
N ILE A 356 -13.84 -5.01 23.79
CA ILE A 356 -12.40 -4.78 23.99
C ILE A 356 -12.15 -4.02 25.30
N TYR A 357 -12.92 -2.95 25.55
CA TYR A 357 -12.82 -2.18 26.79
C TYR A 357 -13.10 -3.06 28.01
N TRP A 358 -14.18 -3.84 27.98
CA TRP A 358 -14.55 -4.76 29.04
C TRP A 358 -13.51 -5.87 29.26
N ALA A 359 -13.01 -6.49 28.19
CA ALA A 359 -11.96 -7.52 28.28
C ALA A 359 -10.66 -6.99 28.89
N THR A 360 -10.30 -5.73 28.60
CA THR A 360 -9.10 -5.07 29.15
C THR A 360 -9.27 -4.66 30.62
N GLY A 361 -10.49 -4.32 31.05
CA GLY A 361 -10.79 -4.13 32.48
C GLY A 361 -10.75 -5.45 33.25
N TYR A 362 -11.44 -6.46 32.72
CA TYR A 362 -11.61 -7.76 33.36
C TYR A 362 -10.29 -8.53 33.54
N THR A 363 -9.27 -8.26 32.72
CA THR A 363 -7.94 -8.85 32.90
C THR A 363 -7.29 -8.45 34.21
N VAL A 364 -7.49 -7.20 34.64
CA VAL A 364 -6.93 -6.70 35.90
C VAL A 364 -7.58 -7.44 37.07
N ASP A 365 -8.92 -7.52 37.06
CA ASP A 365 -9.69 -8.23 38.08
C ASP A 365 -9.34 -9.73 38.17
N LEU A 366 -9.17 -10.39 37.01
CA LEU A 366 -8.77 -11.81 36.94
C LEU A 366 -7.36 -12.05 37.48
N GLN A 367 -6.47 -11.07 37.33
CA GLN A 367 -5.07 -11.19 37.73
C GLN A 367 -4.90 -11.13 39.25
N GLU A 368 -5.87 -10.56 39.97
CA GLU A 368 -5.90 -10.57 41.43
C GLU A 368 -6.29 -11.94 42.03
N MET A 369 -6.83 -12.87 41.22
CA MET A 369 -7.23 -14.19 41.72
C MET A 369 -6.02 -15.10 41.99
N THR A 370 -5.96 -15.65 43.20
CA THR A 370 -4.85 -16.51 43.66
C THR A 370 -4.62 -17.76 42.80
N LEU A 371 -5.67 -18.32 42.19
CA LEU A 371 -5.58 -19.47 41.28
C LEU A 371 -4.80 -19.12 39.99
N VAL A 372 -4.99 -17.91 39.46
CA VAL A 372 -4.30 -17.41 38.27
C VAL A 372 -2.83 -17.17 38.57
N GLN A 373 -2.52 -16.63 39.76
CA GLN A 373 -1.13 -16.40 40.17
C GLN A 373 -0.34 -17.70 40.38
N GLN A 374 -1.01 -18.78 40.80
CA GLN A 374 -0.37 -20.09 41.02
C GLN A 374 -0.15 -20.89 39.73
N THR A 375 -0.91 -20.63 38.66
CA THR A 375 -0.85 -21.41 37.42
C THR A 375 -0.25 -20.59 36.26
N PRO A 376 1.01 -20.86 35.85
CA PRO A 376 1.72 -19.99 34.89
C PRO A 376 1.07 -19.95 33.51
N LEU A 377 0.42 -21.05 33.09
CA LEU A 377 -0.34 -21.11 31.84
C LEU A 377 -1.59 -20.23 31.88
N LEU A 378 -2.32 -20.22 33.00
CA LEU A 378 -3.53 -19.43 33.13
C LEU A 378 -3.19 -17.95 33.19
N LYS A 379 -2.13 -17.58 33.92
CA LYS A 379 -1.59 -16.21 33.91
C LYS A 379 -1.30 -15.74 32.49
N LEU A 380 -0.59 -16.55 31.69
CA LEU A 380 -0.29 -16.20 30.30
C LEU A 380 -1.56 -16.01 29.45
N VAL A 381 -2.56 -16.86 29.60
CA VAL A 381 -3.83 -16.74 28.85
C VAL A 381 -4.56 -15.45 29.23
N VAL A 382 -4.58 -15.10 30.52
CA VAL A 382 -5.17 -13.86 31.02
C VAL A 382 -4.41 -12.64 30.49
N ASP A 383 -3.07 -12.66 30.53
CA ASP A 383 -2.23 -11.58 30.00
C ASP A 383 -2.43 -11.32 28.50
N TYR A 384 -2.81 -12.35 27.73
CA TYR A 384 -3.11 -12.25 26.31
C TYR A 384 -4.59 -12.01 25.99
N LEU A 385 -5.48 -11.97 26.99
CA LEU A 385 -6.92 -11.89 26.76
C LEU A 385 -7.35 -10.69 25.89
N PRO A 386 -6.83 -9.46 26.07
CA PRO A 386 -7.18 -8.33 25.20
C PRO A 386 -6.73 -8.57 23.76
N SER A 387 -5.52 -9.13 23.58
CA SER A 387 -4.96 -9.47 22.28
C SER A 387 -5.75 -10.57 21.57
N ILE A 388 -6.15 -11.61 22.31
CA ILE A 388 -7.00 -12.71 21.82
C ILE A 388 -8.34 -12.15 21.37
N PHE A 389 -8.99 -11.34 22.20
CA PHE A 389 -10.30 -10.76 21.90
C PHE A 389 -10.25 -9.87 20.65
N ILE A 390 -9.26 -8.97 20.55
CA ILE A 390 -9.04 -8.11 19.38
C ILE A 390 -8.84 -8.95 18.11
N SER A 391 -8.04 -10.00 18.16
CA SER A 391 -7.80 -10.88 17.01
C SER A 391 -9.06 -11.62 16.56
N VAL A 392 -9.84 -12.16 17.52
CA VAL A 392 -11.11 -12.84 17.24
C VAL A 392 -12.10 -11.88 16.58
N VAL A 393 -12.28 -10.68 17.14
CA VAL A 393 -13.14 -9.64 16.56
C VAL A 393 -12.67 -9.27 15.15
N ASN A 394 -11.37 -9.00 14.97
CA ASN A 394 -10.78 -8.62 13.68
C ASN A 394 -10.78 -9.76 12.64
N PHE A 395 -11.00 -11.00 13.06
CA PHE A 395 -11.17 -12.16 12.17
C PHE A 395 -12.65 -12.42 11.83
N VAL A 396 -13.53 -12.37 12.84
CA VAL A 396 -14.95 -12.72 12.69
C VAL A 396 -15.76 -11.61 12.02
N LEU A 397 -15.56 -10.34 12.39
CA LEU A 397 -16.38 -9.25 11.85
C LEU A 397 -16.22 -9.05 10.34
N PRO A 398 -15.02 -9.13 9.74
CA PRO A 398 -14.89 -9.06 8.27
C PRO A 398 -15.65 -10.18 7.55
N PHE A 399 -15.70 -11.38 8.14
CA PHE A 399 -16.53 -12.47 7.62
C PHE A 399 -18.02 -12.08 7.66
N VAL A 400 -18.50 -11.55 8.79
CA VAL A 400 -19.88 -11.04 8.92
C VAL A 400 -20.17 -9.91 7.92
N PHE A 401 -19.26 -8.96 7.72
CA PHE A 401 -19.42 -7.89 6.73
C PHE A 401 -19.55 -8.43 5.31
N ASN A 402 -18.84 -9.51 4.97
CA ASN A 402 -19.00 -10.16 3.66
C ASN A 402 -20.41 -10.79 3.47
N PHE A 403 -21.08 -11.22 4.53
CA PHE A 403 -22.49 -11.68 4.46
C PHE A 403 -23.49 -10.53 4.41
N ILE A 404 -23.23 -9.42 5.11
CA ILE A 404 -24.10 -8.24 5.12
C ILE A 404 -24.04 -7.50 3.79
N ALA A 405 -22.86 -7.41 3.19
CA ALA A 405 -22.62 -6.59 2.01
C ALA A 405 -23.48 -6.93 0.75
N PRO A 406 -23.79 -8.20 0.40
CA PRO A 406 -24.72 -8.47 -0.70
C PRO A 406 -26.16 -8.06 -0.38
N LEU A 407 -26.55 -8.00 0.90
CA LEU A 407 -27.90 -7.59 1.32
C LEU A 407 -28.14 -6.08 1.12
N GLU A 408 -27.08 -5.27 1.03
CA GLU A 408 -27.18 -3.82 0.82
C GLU A 408 -27.57 -3.44 -0.61
N GLY A 409 -27.54 -4.41 -1.55
CA GLY A 409 -27.84 -4.19 -2.96
C GLY A 409 -26.95 -3.11 -3.59
N LEU A 410 -25.70 -3.01 -3.13
CA LEU A 410 -24.68 -2.14 -3.72
C LEU A 410 -24.06 -2.82 -4.95
N THR A 411 -23.52 -2.03 -5.88
CA THR A 411 -22.75 -2.59 -6.99
C THR A 411 -21.53 -3.34 -6.46
N ARG A 412 -21.13 -4.42 -7.15
CA ARG A 412 -20.05 -5.33 -6.71
C ARG A 412 -18.74 -4.58 -6.41
N SER A 413 -18.39 -3.57 -7.20
CA SER A 413 -17.20 -2.74 -6.95
C SER A 413 -17.31 -1.86 -5.70
N ARG A 414 -18.48 -1.23 -5.46
CA ARG A 414 -18.71 -0.44 -4.24
C ARG A 414 -18.72 -1.32 -3.01
N GLN A 415 -19.33 -2.49 -3.12
CA GLN A 415 -19.40 -3.49 -2.05
C GLN A 415 -18.01 -3.81 -1.50
N VAL A 416 -17.04 -4.11 -2.38
CA VAL A 416 -15.66 -4.41 -2.00
C VAL A 416 -15.02 -3.21 -1.28
N VAL A 417 -15.19 -1.99 -1.79
CA VAL A 417 -14.62 -0.78 -1.15
C VAL A 417 -15.22 -0.53 0.23
N PHE A 418 -16.53 -0.71 0.40
CA PHE A 418 -17.19 -0.53 1.70
C PHE A 418 -16.78 -1.61 2.72
N ILE A 419 -16.70 -2.88 2.31
CA ILE A 419 -16.19 -3.97 3.17
C ILE A 419 -14.76 -3.63 3.61
N LEU A 420 -13.93 -3.18 2.67
CA LEU A 420 -12.56 -2.82 2.92
C LEU A 420 -12.45 -1.65 3.90
N LEU A 421 -13.21 -0.57 3.68
CA LEU A 421 -13.25 0.59 4.56
C LEU A 421 -13.73 0.25 5.97
N ARG A 422 -14.79 -0.57 6.11
CA ARG A 422 -15.28 -1.06 7.41
C ARG A 422 -14.25 -1.91 8.13
N THR A 423 -13.53 -2.76 7.40
CA THR A 423 -12.46 -3.61 7.97
C THR A 423 -11.24 -2.79 8.39
N VAL A 424 -10.86 -1.78 7.60
CA VAL A 424 -9.80 -0.82 7.96
C VAL A 424 -10.20 -0.07 9.23
N PHE A 425 -11.42 0.47 9.27
CA PHE A 425 -11.93 1.20 10.42
C PHE A 425 -11.94 0.33 11.67
N LEU A 426 -12.47 -0.90 11.59
CA LEU A 426 -12.49 -1.86 12.68
C LEU A 426 -11.09 -2.09 13.28
N ARG A 427 -10.10 -2.41 12.42
CA ARG A 427 -8.75 -2.73 12.89
C ARG A 427 -8.06 -1.54 13.54
N LEU A 428 -8.16 -0.36 12.93
CA LEU A 428 -7.54 0.85 13.47
C LEU A 428 -8.23 1.32 14.75
N ALA A 429 -9.56 1.33 14.78
CA ALA A 429 -10.33 1.70 15.97
C ALA A 429 -10.12 0.70 17.11
N SER A 430 -9.98 -0.60 16.84
CA SER A 430 -9.71 -1.61 17.87
C SER A 430 -8.40 -1.34 18.62
N LEU A 431 -7.35 -0.89 17.92
CA LEU A 431 -6.09 -0.49 18.52
C LEU A 431 -6.25 0.79 19.37
N LEU A 432 -6.98 1.79 18.86
CA LEU A 432 -7.23 3.03 19.60
C LEU A 432 -8.04 2.80 20.88
N VAL A 433 -9.04 1.91 20.85
CA VAL A 433 -9.84 1.55 22.03
C VAL A 433 -8.99 0.84 23.07
N LEU A 434 -8.10 -0.07 22.67
CA LEU A 434 -7.15 -0.70 23.59
C LEU A 434 -6.26 0.35 24.26
N LEU A 435 -5.67 1.26 23.48
CA LEU A 435 -4.80 2.32 24.01
C LEU A 435 -5.55 3.26 24.94
N PHE A 436 -6.80 3.62 24.60
CA PHE A 436 -7.67 4.42 25.45
C PHE A 436 -8.00 3.69 26.77
N SER A 437 -8.31 2.39 26.70
CA SER A 437 -8.58 1.58 27.89
C SER A 437 -7.38 1.49 28.82
N LEU A 438 -6.18 1.26 28.27
CA LEU A 438 -4.93 1.28 29.02
C LEU A 438 -4.65 2.66 29.61
N TRP A 439 -4.91 3.73 28.86
CA TRP A 439 -4.76 5.09 29.36
C TRP A 439 -5.66 5.40 30.55
N ASN A 440 -6.91 4.91 30.49
CA ASN A 440 -7.87 5.08 31.56
C ASN A 440 -7.39 4.40 32.86
N GLN A 441 -6.73 3.25 32.74
CA GLN A 441 -6.10 2.56 33.88
C GLN A 441 -4.88 3.33 34.41
N ILE A 442 -4.05 3.89 33.52
CA ILE A 442 -2.85 4.65 33.91
C ILE A 442 -3.21 5.97 34.60
N THR A 443 -4.24 6.66 34.11
CA THR A 443 -4.65 8.00 34.58
C THR A 443 -5.79 7.99 35.60
N CYS A 444 -6.08 6.83 36.21
CA CYS A 444 -7.15 6.66 37.21
C CYS A 444 -8.50 7.23 36.75
N GLY A 445 -8.95 6.93 35.53
CA GLY A 445 -10.21 7.47 35.01
C GLY A 445 -10.14 8.91 34.49
N GLY A 446 -8.95 9.51 34.46
CA GLY A 446 -8.74 10.95 34.22
C GLY A 446 -8.70 11.78 35.51
N ASP A 447 -8.99 11.17 36.66
CA ASP A 447 -9.05 11.84 37.96
C ASP A 447 -7.69 11.84 38.65
N ARG A 448 -6.96 12.95 38.50
CA ARG A 448 -5.64 13.15 39.13
C ARG A 448 -5.67 13.19 40.65
N GLU A 449 -6.85 13.36 41.25
CA GLU A 449 -7.05 13.45 42.70
C GLU A 449 -7.30 12.11 43.39
N ALA A 450 -7.49 11.03 42.62
CA ALA A 450 -7.63 9.68 43.17
C ALA A 450 -6.43 9.31 44.03
N GLU A 451 -6.64 8.58 45.13
CA GLU A 451 -5.58 8.25 46.11
C GLU A 451 -4.37 7.54 45.47
N ALA A 452 -4.63 6.69 44.46
CA ALA A 452 -3.60 5.99 43.70
C ALA A 452 -2.83 6.88 42.72
N CYS A 453 -3.37 8.02 42.29
CA CYS A 453 -2.74 8.93 41.32
C CYS A 453 -2.20 10.24 41.93
N LYS A 454 -2.67 10.63 43.12
CA LYS A 454 -2.38 11.94 43.74
C LYS A 454 -0.89 12.25 43.92
N THR A 455 -0.08 11.25 44.26
CA THR A 455 1.35 11.45 44.60
C THR A 455 2.23 11.64 43.35
N CYS A 456 1.89 10.98 42.24
CA CYS A 456 2.78 10.81 41.08
C CYS A 456 2.15 11.18 39.74
N GLY A 457 0.84 11.46 39.72
CA GLY A 457 0.07 11.79 38.51
C GLY A 457 -0.33 10.59 37.65
N TYR A 458 -0.06 9.36 38.11
CA TYR A 458 -0.42 8.10 37.48
C TYR A 458 -0.58 7.00 38.55
N ASN A 459 -1.22 5.89 38.20
CA ASN A 459 -1.43 4.75 39.10
C ASN A 459 -0.10 4.02 39.41
N TYR A 460 0.66 4.55 40.38
CA TYR A 460 1.99 4.05 40.73
C TYR A 460 1.97 2.78 41.58
N LYS A 461 0.82 2.45 42.21
CA LYS A 461 0.66 1.26 43.06
C LYS A 461 0.61 -0.01 42.22
N GLU A 462 -0.15 0.00 41.13
CA GLU A 462 -0.29 -1.14 40.21
C GLU A 462 0.70 -1.09 39.04
N LEU A 463 1.03 0.12 38.55
CA LEU A 463 1.90 0.32 37.40
C LEU A 463 3.10 1.23 37.76
N PRO A 464 4.11 0.73 38.48
CA PRO A 464 5.30 1.52 38.81
C PRO A 464 6.00 2.04 37.53
N CYS A 465 6.03 1.22 36.48
CA CYS A 465 6.60 1.51 35.16
C CYS A 465 5.56 1.34 34.05
N TRP A 466 4.65 2.30 33.92
CA TRP A 466 3.56 2.22 32.95
C TRP A 466 4.05 2.23 31.50
N GLU A 467 5.17 2.91 31.17
CA GLU A 467 5.72 2.93 29.81
C GLU A 467 6.16 1.54 29.35
N THR A 468 6.87 0.81 30.22
CA THR A 468 7.28 -0.57 29.96
C THR A 468 6.06 -1.48 29.81
N ARG A 469 5.03 -1.31 30.64
CA ARG A 469 3.79 -2.10 30.54
C ARG A 469 3.09 -1.88 29.19
N LEU A 470 3.01 -0.63 28.72
CA LEU A 470 2.43 -0.32 27.42
C LEU A 470 3.27 -0.94 26.27
N GLY A 471 4.60 -0.93 26.40
CA GLY A 471 5.51 -1.64 25.50
C GLY A 471 5.28 -3.15 25.48
N GLN A 472 5.02 -3.77 26.64
CA GLN A 472 4.69 -5.20 26.75
C GLN A 472 3.37 -5.53 26.04
N GLU A 473 2.33 -4.68 26.15
CA GLU A 473 1.08 -4.90 25.41
C GLU A 473 1.28 -4.86 23.89
N MET A 474 2.07 -3.90 23.38
CA MET A 474 2.39 -3.83 21.94
C MET A 474 3.25 -5.01 21.48
N TYR A 475 4.17 -5.48 22.33
CA TYR A 475 4.97 -6.69 22.08
C TYR A 475 4.09 -7.94 22.00
N LYS A 476 3.19 -8.14 22.98
CA LYS A 476 2.23 -9.25 23.01
C LYS A 476 1.35 -9.26 21.77
N LEU A 477 0.83 -8.10 21.34
CA LEU A 477 0.07 -7.98 20.08
C LEU A 477 0.89 -8.41 18.85
N LEU A 478 2.15 -7.98 18.75
CA LEU A 478 3.03 -8.34 17.63
C LEU A 478 3.27 -9.85 17.56
N VAL A 479 3.61 -10.46 18.70
CA VAL A 479 3.87 -11.90 18.85
C VAL A 479 2.58 -12.69 18.59
N PHE A 480 1.45 -12.26 19.15
CA PHE A 480 0.17 -12.94 18.98
C PHE A 480 -0.30 -12.93 17.52
N ASP A 481 -0.12 -11.82 16.81
CA ASP A 481 -0.45 -11.76 15.37
C ASP A 481 0.47 -12.68 14.55
N LEU A 482 1.76 -12.81 14.92
CA LEU A 482 2.65 -13.79 14.30
C LEU A 482 2.16 -15.22 14.58
N LEU A 483 1.90 -15.58 15.84
CA LEU A 483 1.44 -16.92 16.23
C LEU A 483 0.11 -17.28 15.56
N THR A 484 -0.86 -16.36 15.56
CA THR A 484 -2.15 -16.54 14.89
C THR A 484 -1.97 -16.67 13.38
N GLY A 485 -1.10 -15.87 12.77
CA GLY A 485 -0.76 -15.98 11.35
C GLY A 485 -0.18 -17.34 10.99
N LEU A 486 0.78 -17.83 11.79
CA LEU A 486 1.37 -19.17 11.63
C LEU A 486 0.32 -20.27 11.81
N ALA A 487 -0.51 -20.18 12.86
CA ALA A 487 -1.56 -21.15 13.15
C ALA A 487 -2.59 -21.24 12.01
N VAL A 488 -3.05 -20.11 11.47
CA VAL A 488 -3.96 -20.10 10.31
C VAL A 488 -3.31 -20.76 9.09
N MET A 489 -2.02 -20.50 8.85
CA MET A 489 -1.31 -21.14 7.74
C MET A 489 -1.22 -22.67 7.95
N LEU A 490 -0.75 -23.12 9.13
CA LEU A 490 -0.50 -24.53 9.46
C LEU A 490 -1.76 -25.37 9.64
N PHE A 491 -2.80 -24.84 10.29
CA PHE A 491 -3.99 -25.61 10.65
C PHE A 491 -5.18 -25.41 9.71
N ILE A 492 -5.21 -24.31 8.95
CA ILE A 492 -6.33 -24.03 8.02
C ILE A 492 -5.86 -24.19 6.58
N GLN A 493 -4.80 -23.49 6.17
CA GLN A 493 -4.41 -23.43 4.76
C GLN A 493 -3.75 -24.72 4.26
N PHE A 494 -2.77 -25.25 5.00
CA PHE A 494 -2.09 -26.50 4.61
C PHE A 494 -3.02 -27.73 4.62
N PRO A 495 -3.83 -27.97 5.67
CA PRO A 495 -4.69 -29.15 5.72
C PRO A 495 -5.76 -29.10 4.65
N ARG A 496 -6.35 -27.93 4.37
CA ARG A 496 -7.32 -27.76 3.28
C ARG A 496 -6.76 -28.23 1.94
N LYS A 497 -5.48 -27.96 1.65
CA LYS A 497 -4.82 -28.47 0.43
C LYS A 497 -4.75 -29.99 0.41
N ILE A 498 -4.34 -30.60 1.54
CA ILE A 498 -4.23 -32.06 1.69
C ILE A 498 -5.60 -32.70 1.48
N PHE A 499 -6.64 -32.18 2.15
CA PHE A 499 -8.00 -32.68 2.00
C PHE A 499 -8.55 -32.54 0.57
N CYS A 500 -8.28 -31.42 -0.10
CA CYS A 500 -8.68 -31.23 -1.51
C CYS A 500 -7.93 -32.15 -2.48
N GLY A 501 -6.72 -32.61 -2.13
CA GLY A 501 -5.95 -33.57 -2.93
C GLY A 501 -6.39 -35.03 -2.74
N LEU A 502 -6.88 -35.39 -1.55
CA LEU A 502 -7.30 -36.77 -1.24
C LEU A 502 -8.76 -37.09 -1.60
N CYS A 503 -9.65 -36.10 -1.68
CA CYS A 503 -11.08 -36.34 -1.89
C CYS A 503 -11.57 -35.90 -3.29
N PRO A 504 -11.77 -36.80 -4.26
CA PRO A 504 -12.37 -36.47 -5.55
C PRO A 504 -13.90 -36.20 -5.52
N GLY A 505 -14.50 -36.05 -4.33
CA GLY A 505 -15.95 -35.90 -4.12
C GLY A 505 -16.51 -34.48 -4.28
N ALA A 506 -17.85 -34.36 -4.30
CA ALA A 506 -18.58 -33.09 -4.40
C ALA A 506 -18.25 -32.08 -3.28
N LEU A 507 -17.86 -32.56 -2.09
CA LEU A 507 -17.38 -31.72 -0.98
C LEU A 507 -16.09 -30.95 -1.32
N CYS A 508 -15.19 -31.49 -2.15
CA CYS A 508 -13.99 -30.77 -2.60
C CYS A 508 -14.30 -29.72 -3.68
N ARG A 509 -15.33 -29.96 -4.51
CA ARG A 509 -15.86 -28.93 -5.42
C ARG A 509 -16.52 -27.77 -4.66
N LEU A 510 -17.17 -28.06 -3.53
CA LEU A 510 -17.77 -27.04 -2.66
C LEU A 510 -16.71 -26.30 -1.83
N ALA A 511 -15.67 -27.01 -1.37
CA ALA A 511 -14.57 -26.41 -0.62
C ALA A 511 -13.77 -25.43 -1.49
N GLY A 512 -13.64 -25.67 -2.81
CA GLY A 512 -13.01 -24.74 -3.75
C GLY A 512 -11.53 -24.47 -3.47
N ASN A 513 -10.79 -24.07 -4.51
CA ASN A 513 -9.39 -23.66 -4.33
C ASN A 513 -9.32 -22.36 -3.54
N GLN A 514 -8.39 -22.27 -2.58
CA GLN A 514 -8.22 -21.06 -1.79
C GLN A 514 -7.68 -19.92 -2.67
N GLU A 515 -8.47 -18.86 -2.83
CA GLU A 515 -8.05 -17.63 -3.49
C GLU A 515 -7.21 -16.77 -2.54
N PHE A 516 -6.12 -16.21 -3.03
CA PHE A 516 -5.31 -15.27 -2.27
C PHE A 516 -6.04 -13.91 -2.17
N GLN A 517 -6.68 -13.65 -1.04
CA GLN A 517 -7.36 -12.39 -0.77
C GLN A 517 -6.34 -11.30 -0.41
N VAL A 518 -5.81 -10.65 -1.45
CA VAL A 518 -4.83 -9.56 -1.35
C VAL A 518 -5.24 -8.48 -0.34
N PRO A 519 -6.48 -7.95 -0.34
CA PRO A 519 -6.83 -6.83 0.54
C PRO A 519 -6.71 -7.20 2.02
N ASP A 520 -7.23 -8.34 2.46
CA ASP A 520 -7.22 -8.75 3.88
C ASP A 520 -5.81 -8.99 4.42
N GLU A 521 -4.94 -9.55 3.59
CA GLU A 521 -3.52 -9.75 3.91
C GLU A 521 -2.77 -8.41 3.97
N VAL A 522 -3.04 -7.48 3.05
CA VAL A 522 -2.47 -6.12 3.12
C VAL A 522 -2.92 -5.39 4.37
N LEU A 523 -4.21 -5.45 4.73
CA LEU A 523 -4.71 -4.83 5.95
C LEU A 523 -4.05 -5.42 7.20
N ARG A 524 -3.64 -6.69 7.17
CA ARG A 524 -2.94 -7.33 8.30
C ARG A 524 -1.52 -6.79 8.42
N LEU A 525 -0.84 -6.58 7.29
CA LEU A 525 0.46 -5.92 7.27
C LEU A 525 0.39 -4.48 7.81
N ILE A 526 -0.62 -3.72 7.38
CA ILE A 526 -0.81 -2.34 7.85
C ILE A 526 -1.10 -2.32 9.36
N TYR A 527 -1.99 -3.18 9.85
CA TYR A 527 -2.26 -3.31 11.29
C TYR A 527 -0.98 -3.64 12.08
N SER A 528 -0.21 -4.63 11.64
CA SER A 528 1.08 -4.97 12.28
C SER A 528 2.04 -3.79 12.27
N GLN A 529 2.08 -3.00 11.19
CA GLN A 529 2.92 -1.81 11.12
C GLN A 529 2.44 -0.71 12.08
N THR A 530 1.13 -0.52 12.23
CA THR A 530 0.59 0.48 13.17
C THR A 530 0.90 0.14 14.62
N VAL A 531 0.85 -1.14 15.00
CA VAL A 531 1.27 -1.60 16.33
C VAL A 531 2.75 -1.26 16.58
N VAL A 532 3.60 -1.43 15.57
CA VAL A 532 5.03 -1.12 15.68
C VAL A 532 5.28 0.37 15.83
N TRP A 533 4.56 1.23 15.11
CA TRP A 533 4.71 2.68 15.26
C TRP A 533 4.21 3.20 16.59
N VAL A 534 3.11 2.65 17.12
CA VAL A 534 2.66 2.97 18.49
C VAL A 534 3.67 2.46 19.50
N GLY A 535 4.15 1.22 19.32
CA GLY A 535 5.04 0.56 20.28
C GLY A 535 6.48 1.01 20.22
N SER A 536 6.99 1.61 19.14
CA SER A 536 8.41 1.94 19.00
C SER A 536 8.92 2.94 20.04
N PHE A 537 8.05 3.81 20.57
CA PHE A 537 8.41 4.71 21.66
C PHE A 537 8.52 4.01 23.02
N PHE A 538 7.81 2.90 23.24
CA PHE A 538 7.80 2.15 24.52
C PHE A 538 8.71 0.92 24.48
N CYS A 539 8.90 0.38 23.28
CA CYS A 539 9.67 -0.81 22.94
C CYS A 539 10.56 -0.48 21.72
N PRO A 540 11.74 0.15 21.92
CA PRO A 540 12.61 0.63 20.84
C PRO A 540 12.97 -0.42 19.78
N LEU A 541 13.22 -1.65 20.19
CA LEU A 541 13.62 -2.74 19.29
C LEU A 541 12.42 -3.47 18.65
N LEU A 542 11.18 -2.99 18.85
CA LEU A 542 10.00 -3.54 18.19
C LEU A 542 10.08 -3.55 16.65
N PRO A 543 10.64 -2.52 15.96
CA PRO A 543 10.88 -2.55 14.52
C PRO A 543 11.85 -3.67 14.09
N LEU A 544 12.83 -4.03 14.92
CA LEU A 544 13.73 -5.15 14.63
C LEU A 544 12.97 -6.47 14.64
N LEU A 545 12.16 -6.70 15.68
CA LEU A 545 11.31 -7.89 15.78
C LEU A 545 10.31 -7.97 14.62
N ASN A 546 9.73 -6.83 14.24
CA ASN A 546 8.82 -6.78 13.10
C ASN A 546 9.54 -7.03 11.76
N THR A 547 10.82 -6.66 11.65
CA THR A 547 11.64 -7.01 10.47
C THR A 547 11.79 -8.52 10.34
N VAL A 548 12.09 -9.21 11.44
CA VAL A 548 12.17 -10.69 11.48
C VAL A 548 10.80 -11.30 11.14
N LYS A 549 9.72 -10.79 11.73
CA LYS A 549 8.34 -11.22 11.43
C LYS A 549 8.01 -11.07 9.95
N PHE A 550 8.27 -9.91 9.34
CA PHE A 550 7.97 -9.66 7.92
C PHE A 550 8.84 -10.48 6.99
N LEU A 551 10.10 -10.74 7.34
CA LEU A 551 10.96 -11.66 6.60
C LEU A 551 10.39 -13.08 6.62
N LEU A 552 9.99 -13.57 7.79
CA LEU A 552 9.34 -14.88 7.95
C LEU A 552 8.03 -14.95 7.15
N LEU A 553 7.17 -13.93 7.27
CA LEU A 553 5.93 -13.84 6.51
C LEU A 553 6.18 -13.80 5.00
N PHE A 554 7.22 -13.13 4.52
CA PHE A 554 7.57 -13.09 3.09
C PHE A 554 7.81 -14.51 2.55
N TYR A 555 8.62 -15.30 3.23
CA TYR A 555 8.92 -16.66 2.80
C TYR A 555 7.75 -17.62 2.98
N LEU A 556 7.02 -17.54 4.10
CA LEU A 556 5.86 -18.40 4.34
C LEU A 556 4.73 -18.11 3.36
N LYS A 557 4.40 -16.84 3.12
CA LYS A 557 3.35 -16.48 2.15
C LYS A 557 3.78 -16.80 0.73
N LYS A 558 5.06 -16.65 0.38
CA LYS A 558 5.59 -17.14 -0.90
C LYS A 558 5.38 -18.65 -1.04
N LEU A 559 5.75 -19.43 -0.01
CA LEU A 559 5.58 -20.88 -0.01
C LEU A 559 4.10 -21.27 -0.17
N THR A 560 3.21 -20.65 0.61
CA THR A 560 1.76 -20.87 0.54
C THR A 560 1.21 -20.50 -0.84
N LEU A 561 1.66 -19.40 -1.44
CA LEU A 561 1.20 -18.97 -2.76
C LEU A 561 1.53 -20.00 -3.84
N PHE A 562 2.79 -20.45 -3.90
CA PHE A 562 3.23 -21.44 -4.89
C PHE A 562 2.70 -22.85 -4.60
N SER A 563 2.44 -23.17 -3.33
CA SER A 563 1.99 -24.51 -2.95
C SER A 563 0.48 -24.66 -3.00
N THR A 564 -0.29 -23.71 -2.48
CA THR A 564 -1.69 -23.92 -2.10
C THR A 564 -2.68 -23.04 -2.87
N CYS A 565 -2.26 -21.85 -3.29
CA CYS A 565 -3.16 -20.88 -3.90
C CYS A 565 -3.34 -21.10 -5.40
N SER A 566 -4.57 -20.96 -5.88
CA SER A 566 -4.83 -20.76 -7.31
C SER A 566 -4.75 -19.28 -7.67
N PRO A 567 -4.41 -18.92 -8.93
CA PRO A 567 -4.45 -17.53 -9.37
C PRO A 567 -5.83 -16.94 -9.11
N ALA A 568 -5.88 -15.75 -8.51
CA ALA A 568 -7.12 -15.11 -8.11
C ALA A 568 -8.02 -14.89 -9.34
N SER A 569 -9.27 -15.34 -9.28
CA SER A 569 -10.26 -15.14 -10.35
C SER A 569 -10.66 -13.67 -10.48
N ARG A 570 -10.55 -12.90 -9.39
CA ARG A 570 -10.89 -11.48 -9.31
C ARG A 570 -9.65 -10.63 -9.56
N THR A 571 -9.56 -10.05 -10.74
CA THR A 571 -8.56 -9.02 -11.04
C THR A 571 -8.96 -7.73 -10.35
N PHE A 572 -8.48 -7.52 -9.13
CA PHE A 572 -8.46 -6.18 -8.56
C PHE A 572 -7.63 -5.30 -9.49
N ARG A 573 -8.21 -4.18 -9.96
CA ARG A 573 -7.53 -3.31 -10.93
C ARG A 573 -6.20 -2.87 -10.32
N ALA A 574 -5.09 -3.21 -10.99
CA ALA A 574 -3.74 -2.99 -10.49
C ALA A 574 -3.49 -1.53 -10.08
N SER A 575 -4.11 -0.58 -10.80
CA SER A 575 -4.05 0.84 -10.51
C SER A 575 -4.61 1.17 -9.13
N THR A 576 -5.80 0.68 -8.78
CA THR A 576 -6.45 1.00 -7.50
C THR A 576 -5.66 0.49 -6.30
N ALA A 577 -4.99 -0.67 -6.41
CA ALA A 577 -4.20 -1.25 -5.32
C ALA A 577 -2.93 -0.42 -5.01
N ASN A 578 -2.26 0.04 -6.07
CA ASN A 578 -1.02 0.81 -5.95
C ASN A 578 -1.21 2.18 -5.28
N PHE A 579 -2.44 2.72 -5.28
CA PHE A 579 -2.81 3.95 -4.57
C PHE A 579 -3.47 3.68 -3.22
N PHE A 580 -4.44 2.76 -3.17
CA PHE A 580 -5.22 2.51 -1.96
C PHE A 580 -4.34 2.03 -0.79
N PHE A 581 -3.40 1.10 -1.03
CA PHE A 581 -2.59 0.55 0.07
C PHE A 581 -1.64 1.57 0.70
N PRO A 582 -0.88 2.40 -0.05
CA PRO A 582 -0.10 3.48 0.54
C PRO A 582 -0.94 4.53 1.29
N VAL A 583 -2.15 4.85 0.82
CA VAL A 583 -3.05 5.79 1.51
C VAL A 583 -3.53 5.24 2.85
N VAL A 584 -3.95 3.97 2.91
CA VAL A 584 -4.34 3.34 4.18
C VAL A 584 -3.15 3.22 5.12
N LEU A 585 -1.95 2.96 4.60
CA LEU A 585 -0.71 2.95 5.38
C LEU A 585 -0.40 4.34 5.97
N LEU A 586 -0.59 5.41 5.20
CA LEU A 586 -0.44 6.79 5.66
C LEU A 586 -1.45 7.14 6.76
N LEU A 587 -2.72 6.74 6.59
CA LEU A 587 -3.74 6.88 7.63
C LEU A 587 -3.32 6.17 8.92
N GLY A 588 -2.80 4.94 8.81
CA GLY A 588 -2.26 4.18 9.93
C GLY A 588 -1.13 4.92 10.65
N LEU A 589 -0.23 5.58 9.92
CA LEU A 589 0.88 6.35 10.52
C LEU A 589 0.35 7.54 11.32
N VAL A 590 -0.57 8.33 10.74
CA VAL A 590 -1.17 9.48 11.41
C VAL A 590 -1.90 9.04 12.68
N LEU A 591 -2.70 7.98 12.61
CA LEU A 591 -3.42 7.46 13.76
C LEU A 591 -2.48 6.89 14.85
N SER A 592 -1.34 6.32 14.48
CA SER A 592 -0.33 5.86 15.45
C SER A 592 0.43 6.99 16.12
N ALA A 593 0.60 8.14 15.44
CA ALA A 593 1.28 9.29 16.00
C ALA A 593 0.46 9.97 17.10
N ILE A 594 -0.88 9.98 17.00
CA ILE A 594 -1.77 10.59 18.00
C ILE A 594 -1.51 10.08 19.43
N PRO A 595 -1.60 8.76 19.74
CA PRO A 595 -1.39 8.25 21.08
C PRO A 595 0.05 8.44 21.57
N VAL A 596 1.05 8.32 20.68
CA VAL A 596 2.47 8.53 21.03
C VAL A 596 2.70 9.99 21.43
N LEU A 597 2.27 10.95 20.61
CA LEU A 597 2.40 12.37 20.93
C LEU A 597 1.61 12.73 22.20
N TYR A 598 0.40 12.19 22.37
CA TYR A 598 -0.38 12.39 23.58
C TYR A 598 0.35 11.89 24.84
N SER A 599 0.96 10.71 24.79
CA SER A 599 1.78 10.18 25.90
C SER A 599 3.00 11.07 26.22
N ILE A 600 3.69 11.60 25.19
CA ILE A 600 4.87 12.45 25.34
C ILE A 600 4.52 13.82 25.94
N PHE A 601 3.39 14.42 25.55
CA PHE A 601 3.03 15.78 25.95
C PHE A 601 2.15 15.86 27.20
N VAL A 602 1.33 14.83 27.48
CA VAL A 602 0.27 14.93 28.50
C VAL A 602 0.54 14.10 29.77
N ILE A 603 1.10 12.87 29.67
CA ILE A 603 1.42 12.09 30.88
C ILE A 603 2.78 12.49 31.43
N PRO A 604 2.89 12.69 32.76
CA PRO A 604 4.20 12.72 33.39
C PRO A 604 4.97 11.40 33.22
N PRO A 605 6.29 11.44 32.96
CA PRO A 605 7.09 10.22 32.90
C PRO A 605 7.11 9.51 34.27
N SER A 606 7.26 8.19 34.26
CA SER A 606 7.43 7.42 35.49
C SER A 606 8.65 7.91 36.28
N LYS A 607 8.50 7.93 37.61
CA LYS A 607 9.52 8.47 38.52
C LYS A 607 10.58 7.44 38.90
N VAL A 608 10.34 6.17 38.56
CA VAL A 608 11.12 5.02 39.03
C VAL A 608 11.91 4.34 37.90
N CYS A 609 11.61 4.57 36.62
CA CYS A 609 12.28 3.89 35.51
C CYS A 609 12.42 4.74 34.23
N GLY A 610 13.33 4.31 33.35
CA GLY A 610 13.56 4.90 32.04
C GLY A 610 14.46 6.14 32.01
N PRO A 611 14.67 6.73 30.82
CA PRO A 611 15.62 7.82 30.59
C PRO A 611 15.16 9.19 31.12
N PHE A 612 13.87 9.37 31.42
CA PHE A 612 13.30 10.66 31.88
C PHE A 612 13.06 10.73 33.40
N GLN A 613 13.68 9.84 34.20
CA GLN A 613 13.52 9.87 35.66
C GLN A 613 13.89 11.24 36.24
N GLY A 614 13.11 11.69 37.24
CA GLY A 614 13.32 12.98 37.91
C GLY A 614 12.86 14.21 37.14
N LYS A 615 12.44 14.09 35.86
CA LYS A 615 11.92 15.22 35.06
C LYS A 615 10.41 15.41 35.28
N SER A 616 9.93 16.65 35.20
CA SER A 616 8.49 16.97 35.33
C SER A 616 7.70 16.58 34.08
N SER A 617 8.35 16.60 32.90
CA SER A 617 7.78 16.17 31.64
C SER A 617 8.83 15.53 30.73
N ILE A 618 8.41 14.72 29.75
CA ILE A 618 9.31 14.06 28.79
C ILE A 618 10.06 15.09 27.92
N TRP A 619 9.39 16.19 27.58
CA TRP A 619 9.89 17.21 26.63
C TRP A 619 10.77 18.30 27.27
N THR A 620 10.88 18.38 28.60
CA THR A 620 11.73 19.36 29.30
C THR A 620 13.22 18.99 29.29
N ALA A 621 13.60 17.91 28.60
CA ALA A 621 14.96 17.37 28.62
C ALA A 621 16.04 18.27 27.99
N GLN A 622 15.70 19.24 27.13
CA GLN A 622 16.62 20.27 26.60
C GLN A 622 15.86 21.37 25.83
N ASN A 623 16.41 22.60 25.80
CA ASN A 623 15.85 23.76 25.07
C ASN A 623 15.60 23.51 23.56
N PHE A 624 16.35 22.60 22.93
CA PHE A 624 16.16 22.22 21.53
C PHE A 624 14.90 21.35 21.32
N LEU A 625 14.51 20.56 22.31
CA LEU A 625 13.28 19.75 22.26
C LEU A 625 12.03 20.58 22.58
N PHE A 626 12.19 21.65 23.38
CA PHE A 626 11.18 22.70 23.52
C PHE A 626 10.89 23.36 22.16
N PHE A 627 11.90 23.56 21.32
CA PHE A 627 11.74 24.08 19.96
C PHE A 627 10.95 23.12 19.04
N LEU A 628 11.22 21.80 19.12
CA LEU A 628 10.47 20.77 18.40
C LEU A 628 9.00 20.68 18.83
N GLY A 629 8.70 20.94 20.10
CA GLY A 629 7.33 20.95 20.66
C GLY A 629 6.60 22.29 20.57
N THR A 630 7.27 23.38 20.20
CA THR A 630 6.64 24.70 20.07
C THR A 630 6.03 24.90 18.69
N GLN A 631 5.13 25.90 18.61
CA GLN A 631 4.55 26.41 17.36
C GLN A 631 5.62 26.65 16.27
N ALA A 632 6.86 26.97 16.67
CA ALA A 632 7.99 27.24 15.77
C ALA A 632 8.48 26.03 14.93
N PHE A 633 8.25 24.78 15.35
CA PHE A 633 8.55 23.58 14.54
C PHE A 633 7.30 22.96 13.92
N ALA A 634 6.18 22.98 14.67
CA ALA A 634 4.90 22.49 14.16
C ALA A 634 4.42 23.29 12.94
N ILE A 635 4.60 24.62 12.93
CA ILE A 635 4.20 25.47 11.80
C ILE A 635 5.03 25.14 10.54
N PRO A 636 6.38 25.12 10.54
CA PRO A 636 7.15 24.66 9.39
C PRO A 636 6.85 23.24 8.94
N LEU A 637 6.62 22.30 9.86
CA LEU A 637 6.26 20.92 9.49
C LEU A 637 4.89 20.87 8.82
N LEU A 638 3.90 21.60 9.34
CA LEU A 638 2.58 21.74 8.73
C LEU A 638 2.64 22.51 7.42
N LEU A 639 3.52 23.50 7.29
CA LEU A 639 3.78 24.22 6.05
C LEU A 639 4.45 23.32 5.02
N ILE A 640 5.46 22.53 5.39
CA ILE A 640 6.08 21.56 4.49
C ILE A 640 5.08 20.49 4.10
N SER A 641 4.27 20.00 5.03
CA SER A 641 3.20 19.03 4.75
C SER A 641 2.10 19.65 3.87
N SER A 642 1.74 20.91 4.06
CA SER A 642 0.73 21.60 3.27
C SER A 642 1.25 22.00 1.90
N ILE A 643 2.52 22.41 1.79
CA ILE A 643 3.23 22.61 0.52
C ILE A 643 3.33 21.29 -0.22
N LEU A 644 3.67 20.20 0.46
CA LEU A 644 3.75 18.90 -0.17
C LEU A 644 2.36 18.42 -0.60
N MET A 645 1.33 18.64 0.21
CA MET A 645 -0.06 18.36 -0.19
C MET A 645 -0.49 19.23 -1.38
N ALA A 646 -0.24 20.54 -1.34
CA ALA A 646 -0.53 21.47 -2.42
C ALA A 646 0.25 21.12 -3.69
N TYR A 647 1.51 20.71 -3.56
CA TYR A 647 2.33 20.20 -4.66
C TYR A 647 1.70 18.94 -5.26
N THR A 648 1.26 17.99 -4.42
CA THR A 648 0.60 16.77 -4.92
C THR A 648 -0.73 17.05 -5.59
N VAL A 649 -1.51 18.00 -5.08
CA VAL A 649 -2.78 18.45 -5.68
C VAL A 649 -2.52 19.22 -6.98
N ALA A 650 -1.54 20.12 -7.00
CA ALA A 650 -1.13 20.86 -8.19
C ALA A 650 -0.60 19.91 -9.28
N LEU A 651 0.17 18.90 -8.88
CA LEU A 651 0.69 17.87 -9.76
C LEU A 651 -0.44 16.97 -10.28
N ALA A 652 -1.41 16.60 -9.44
CA ALA A 652 -2.59 15.87 -9.86
C ALA A 652 -3.43 16.69 -10.86
N ASN A 653 -3.59 17.99 -10.61
CA ASN A 653 -4.32 18.91 -11.49
C ASN A 653 -3.59 19.15 -12.81
N SER A 654 -2.26 19.33 -12.79
CA SER A 654 -1.46 19.54 -14.00
C SER A 654 -1.45 18.28 -14.86
N TYR A 655 -1.30 17.10 -14.25
CA TYR A 655 -1.45 15.84 -14.97
C TYR A 655 -2.88 15.64 -15.47
N GLY A 656 -3.90 16.02 -14.70
CA GLY A 656 -5.29 16.01 -15.17
C GLY A 656 -5.48 16.86 -16.42
N ARG A 657 -4.89 18.06 -16.46
CA ARG A 657 -4.92 18.96 -17.63
C ARG A 657 -4.14 18.37 -18.81
N LEU A 658 -2.93 17.87 -18.58
CA LEU A 658 -2.12 17.22 -19.63
C LEU A 658 -2.85 16.02 -20.24
N ILE A 659 -3.47 15.20 -19.40
CA ILE A 659 -4.29 14.06 -19.81
C ILE A 659 -5.49 14.54 -20.63
N SER A 660 -6.17 15.62 -20.22
CA SER A 660 -7.30 16.17 -20.97
C SER A 660 -6.89 16.67 -22.36
N GLU A 661 -5.71 17.28 -22.47
CA GLU A 661 -5.19 17.75 -23.74
C GLU A 661 -4.76 16.59 -24.64
N LEU A 662 -4.07 15.59 -24.08
CA LEU A 662 -3.73 14.36 -24.81
C LEU A 662 -4.98 13.64 -25.31
N LYS A 663 -6.06 13.59 -24.52
CA LYS A 663 -7.35 13.04 -24.96
C LYS A 663 -7.93 13.83 -26.13
N ARG A 664 -7.89 15.16 -26.05
CA ARG A 664 -8.35 16.05 -27.11
C ARG A 664 -7.54 15.82 -28.40
N GLN A 665 -6.22 15.68 -28.29
CA GLN A 665 -5.33 15.38 -29.41
C GLN A 665 -5.62 14.01 -30.04
N ILE A 666 -5.85 12.98 -29.23
CA ILE A 666 -6.23 11.64 -29.74
C ILE A 666 -7.57 11.72 -30.46
N GLU A 667 -8.55 12.46 -29.93
CA GLU A 667 -9.86 12.60 -30.55
C GLU A 667 -9.81 13.39 -31.87
N THR A 668 -9.03 14.48 -31.94
CA THR A 668 -8.85 15.23 -33.18
C THR A 668 -8.07 14.43 -34.21
N GLU A 669 -7.03 13.70 -33.82
CA GLU A 669 -6.29 12.81 -34.71
C GLU A 669 -7.18 11.69 -35.25
N ALA A 670 -8.03 11.08 -34.41
CA ALA A 670 -9.00 10.09 -34.84
C ALA A 670 -10.02 10.66 -35.84
N ARG A 671 -10.59 11.84 -35.58
CA ARG A 671 -11.48 12.52 -36.53
C ARG A 671 -10.78 12.85 -37.85
N ASN A 672 -9.54 13.34 -37.79
CA ASN A 672 -8.75 13.64 -38.98
C ASN A 672 -8.47 12.39 -39.80
N LYS A 673 -8.12 11.27 -39.17
CA LYS A 673 -7.93 9.98 -39.86
C LYS A 673 -9.22 9.49 -40.52
N VAL A 674 -10.36 9.59 -39.85
CA VAL A 674 -11.67 9.23 -40.43
C VAL A 674 -12.01 10.13 -41.61
N PHE A 675 -11.83 11.45 -41.47
CA PHE A 675 -12.06 12.42 -42.54
C PHE A 675 -11.17 12.16 -43.77
N LEU A 676 -9.88 11.93 -43.57
CA LEU A 676 -8.94 11.60 -44.64
C LEU A 676 -9.29 10.27 -45.32
N ALA A 677 -9.68 9.25 -44.56
CA ALA A 677 -10.12 7.96 -45.11
C ALA A 677 -11.39 8.12 -45.96
N GLN A 678 -12.38 8.91 -45.51
CA GLN A 678 -13.59 9.21 -46.28
C GLN A 678 -13.27 9.97 -47.58
N ARG A 679 -12.37 10.96 -47.51
CA ARG A 679 -11.97 11.74 -48.69
C ARG A 679 -11.16 10.91 -49.69
N ALA A 680 -10.29 10.02 -49.23
CA ALA A 680 -9.55 9.09 -50.07
C ALA A 680 -10.50 8.12 -50.80
N VAL A 681 -11.53 7.62 -50.12
CA VAL A 681 -12.59 6.80 -50.75
C VAL A 681 -13.36 7.60 -51.81
N ALA A 682 -13.79 8.83 -51.47
CA ALA A 682 -14.50 9.69 -52.42
C ALA A 682 -13.66 9.98 -53.68
N LEU A 683 -12.38 10.30 -53.53
CA LEU A 683 -11.45 10.53 -54.66
C LEU A 683 -11.22 9.26 -55.50
N SER A 684 -11.14 8.10 -54.85
CA SER A 684 -11.01 6.83 -55.59
C SER A 684 -12.28 6.50 -56.40
N SER A 685 -13.47 6.88 -55.90
CA SER A 685 -14.72 6.71 -56.63
C SER A 685 -14.87 7.68 -57.80
N THR A 686 -14.35 8.91 -57.68
CA THR A 686 -14.38 9.90 -58.78
C THR A 686 -13.37 9.58 -59.87
N ASN A 687 -12.18 9.06 -59.53
CA ASN A 687 -11.19 8.64 -60.52
C ASN A 687 -11.65 7.39 -61.29
N GLY A 688 -12.37 6.46 -60.65
CA GLY A 688 -13.02 5.35 -61.34
C GLY A 688 -14.12 5.78 -62.33
N LEU A 689 -14.67 6.99 -62.17
CA LEU A 689 -15.63 7.58 -63.11
C LEU A 689 -14.95 8.21 -64.33
N PHE A 690 -13.73 8.74 -64.17
CA PHE A 690 -12.96 9.36 -65.27
C PHE A 690 -12.30 8.33 -66.18
N ASP A 691 -11.86 7.19 -65.66
CA ASP A 691 -11.32 6.09 -66.48
C ASP A 691 -12.37 5.44 -67.40
N HIS A 692 -13.67 5.64 -67.11
CA HIS A 692 -14.76 5.17 -67.98
C HIS A 692 -15.22 6.18 -69.04
N VAL A 693 -14.78 7.43 -68.98
CA VAL A 693 -15.10 8.45 -70.00
C VAL A 693 -14.02 8.55 -71.09
N GLY A 694 -12.83 7.99 -70.86
CA GLY A 694 -11.74 7.90 -71.85
C GLY A 694 -11.80 6.70 -72.80
N SER A 695 -12.83 5.86 -72.73
CA SER A 695 -12.96 4.64 -73.55
C SER A 695 -14.35 4.47 -74.19
N ARG A 696 -14.91 5.56 -74.73
CA ARG A 696 -15.99 5.50 -75.73
C ARG A 696 -15.62 6.30 -76.96
#